data_AF-W0FK16-F1
#
_entry.id   AF-W0FK16-F1
#
_cell.length_a   1.000
_cell.length_b   1.000
_cell.length_c   1.000
_cell.angle_alpha   90.00
_cell.angle_beta   90.00
_cell.angle_gamma   90.00
#
_symmetry.space_group_name_H-M   'P 1'
#
loop_
_entity.id
_entity.type
_entity.pdbx_description
1 polymer ?
#
loop_
_entity_poly.entity_id
_entity_poly.type
_entity_poly.pdbx_seq_one_letter_code
_entity_poly.pdbx_strand_id
1 'polypeptide(L)'
;MNYFVNLQPKPSDMKRFITVILILLSTLQIHAVLKEKDLANTLTILRTELTSYYRELTAQQDRRQEMENRIGKQLRSVMLQSNQNALMLYSQQQDYIFDLTYACHEATELYHQFQQQQAPFKMFLNKTNVDVARYDSLIISLNEMPQQILNEKSKKDREACLILATAIRNLLYENGEQLGEFIAYHDATESRLRELNDYAQKRYNDIQTSIFKNGNDSYISTLINFSREWRRMTRIVSKKYNPNQQRGSQWDSVFIFGLFISIIVYAIIATLLNQVFFRWLLPKRFQTEEFKKKRRCIIMATTTITFAVIMGVMMATTDQNFFIMASNLLVEYAWLLGVILISLLLRVNGDQINSAFRIYTPLLAIGFIVFAIRIILTPNELVNIIFPPILLICTIWQWIMIGRHNKNIPRSDMFYTYISLGVFIFSTVMSWAGYTLMAVQVLIWWIMQLTCILTITCIRLYLKQYGERHGLDQKPVTQTWFYRLLYQVLLPVTSVASVMLSIYWAADVFNLSDLCWKAFNYKFVDMENLKLSLISMAIVVCLWFFFSYVSKTSLDFLRMHFKHADASTAESRSVMGRNVIQVLVWGAWFIISLTIMDVSSTWIVVISGGLSTGIGFAMKDIIENIYYGITLMAGRIKVGDWIEVDGTMGRVTSINYTSTIVNSLYGEVITFQNSQLFTKNYKNLTRNHGYVLALVPFGVAYGSNVKKVQDVVEKAVTNLHHQWVDNRKAIKVVFTEFADSSVNMKLIVWVDAVKRIYVVSDIMSCIYQTLRDNGIEIPFPQRDIHMK
;
A
#
# COMPACT_ATOMS: atom_id res chain seq x y z
N MET A 1 29.43 9.47 -24.97
CA MET A 1 28.17 10.16 -24.63
C MET A 1 28.55 11.41 -23.86
N ASN A 2 28.55 12.54 -24.57
CA ASN A 2 28.87 13.86 -24.05
C ASN A 2 27.79 14.37 -23.08
N TYR A 3 28.20 15.34 -22.26
CA TYR A 3 27.41 16.28 -21.44
C TYR A 3 27.12 15.88 -19.99
N PHE A 4 27.97 16.39 -19.09
CA PHE A 4 27.66 17.30 -17.96
C PHE A 4 29.02 17.64 -17.29
N VAL A 5 29.85 18.48 -17.92
CA VAL A 5 29.97 19.93 -17.69
C VAL A 5 30.09 20.31 -16.21
N ASN A 6 31.36 20.49 -15.81
CA ASN A 6 31.88 21.58 -14.97
C ASN A 6 30.83 22.58 -14.47
N LEU A 7 30.46 22.47 -13.20
CA LEU A 7 30.03 23.60 -12.39
C LEU A 7 31.08 23.80 -11.29
N GLN A 8 32.24 24.34 -11.69
CA GLN A 8 33.03 25.12 -10.74
C GLN A 8 32.18 26.36 -10.39
N PRO A 9 31.92 26.66 -9.11
CA PRO A 9 31.13 27.82 -8.74
C PRO A 9 31.84 29.07 -9.25
N LYS A 10 31.15 29.90 -10.03
CA LYS A 10 31.67 31.20 -10.45
C LYS A 10 32.04 32.00 -9.20
N PRO A 11 33.13 32.80 -9.19
CA PRO A 11 33.52 33.60 -8.04
C PRO A 11 32.44 34.60 -7.60
N SER A 12 31.46 34.90 -8.46
CA SER A 12 30.25 35.68 -8.13
C SER A 12 29.26 34.92 -7.24
N ASP A 13 29.12 33.60 -7.43
CA ASP A 13 28.19 32.77 -6.65
C ASP A 13 28.77 32.41 -5.28
N MET A 14 30.10 32.22 -5.20
CA MET A 14 30.79 32.09 -3.92
C MET A 14 30.75 33.41 -3.13
N LYS A 15 30.89 34.57 -3.78
CA LYS A 15 30.68 35.88 -3.13
C LYS A 15 29.24 36.08 -2.68
N ARG A 16 28.24 35.62 -3.44
CA ARG A 16 26.82 35.67 -3.05
C ARG A 16 26.49 34.72 -1.91
N PHE A 17 27.05 33.51 -1.91
CA PHE A 17 26.87 32.56 -0.81
C PHE A 17 27.57 33.04 0.47
N ILE A 18 28.78 33.58 0.34
CA ILE A 18 29.50 34.20 1.46
C ILE A 18 28.78 35.45 1.95
N THR A 19 28.25 36.31 1.08
CA THR A 19 27.47 37.49 1.52
C THR A 19 26.14 37.11 2.13
N VAL A 20 25.44 36.08 1.63
CA VAL A 20 24.22 35.57 2.26
C VAL A 20 24.55 34.95 3.62
N ILE A 21 25.64 34.19 3.76
CA ILE A 21 26.11 33.67 5.05
C ILE A 21 26.56 34.82 5.97
N LEU A 22 27.23 35.86 5.45
CA LEU A 22 27.65 37.04 6.23
C LEU A 22 26.44 37.86 6.69
N ILE A 23 25.40 37.97 5.86
CA ILE A 23 24.13 38.63 6.17
C ILE A 23 23.33 37.78 7.15
N LEU A 24 23.37 36.45 7.04
CA LEU A 24 22.76 35.54 8.00
C LEU A 24 23.49 35.60 9.36
N LEU A 25 24.83 35.65 9.34
CA LEU A 25 25.67 35.81 10.54
C LEU A 25 25.56 37.21 11.15
N SER A 26 25.34 38.26 10.34
CA SER A 26 25.16 39.64 10.84
C SER A 26 23.73 39.92 11.32
N THR A 27 22.77 39.04 11.02
CA THR A 27 21.39 39.09 11.52
C THR A 27 21.14 38.14 12.69
N LEU A 28 22.08 37.21 12.97
CA LEU A 28 22.08 36.39 14.17
C LEU A 28 22.60 37.20 15.37
N GLN A 29 21.72 37.92 16.05
CA GLN A 29 22.02 38.39 17.41
C GLN A 29 22.04 37.19 18.35
N ILE A 30 23.24 36.67 18.65
CA ILE A 30 23.46 35.71 19.72
C ILE A 30 23.27 36.46 21.04
N HIS A 31 22.06 36.40 21.60
CA HIS A 31 21.74 36.92 22.93
C HIS A 31 22.19 35.89 23.97
N ALA A 32 23.47 35.96 24.32
CA ALA A 32 24.02 35.17 25.41
C ALA A 32 24.94 36.07 26.24
N VAL A 33 24.67 36.18 27.54
CA VAL A 33 25.64 36.74 28.49
C VAL A 33 26.84 35.79 28.57
N LEU A 34 27.90 36.12 27.85
CA LEU A 34 29.18 35.43 27.89
C LEU A 34 30.13 36.12 28.87
N LYS A 35 31.26 35.48 29.17
CA LYS A 35 32.30 36.09 29.99
C LYS A 35 32.93 37.26 29.23
N GLU A 36 32.53 38.48 29.58
CA GLU A 36 33.05 39.71 29.00
C GLU A 36 34.43 40.10 29.57
N LYS A 37 35.04 41.12 28.95
CA LYS A 37 36.36 41.64 29.32
C LYS A 37 36.47 42.05 30.80
N ASP A 38 35.37 42.52 31.39
CA ASP A 38 35.27 42.87 32.80
C ASP A 38 33.83 42.75 33.32
N LEU A 39 33.68 42.70 34.64
CA LEU A 39 32.38 42.58 35.33
C LEU A 39 31.44 43.75 35.01
N ALA A 40 31.99 44.95 34.80
CA ALA A 40 31.22 46.15 34.48
C ALA A 40 30.49 46.03 33.12
N ASN A 41 31.18 45.51 32.10
CA ASN A 41 30.57 45.23 30.80
C ASN A 41 29.58 44.06 30.89
N THR A 42 29.89 43.01 31.65
CA THR A 42 28.94 41.90 31.87
C THR A 42 27.62 42.39 32.47
N LEU A 43 27.67 43.26 33.51
CA LEU A 43 26.46 43.84 34.12
C LEU A 43 25.70 44.77 33.18
N THR A 44 26.41 45.52 32.32
CA THR A 44 25.78 46.41 31.33
C THR A 44 25.01 45.60 30.26
N ILE A 45 25.62 44.52 29.77
CA ILE A 45 24.99 43.62 28.77
C ILE A 45 23.82 42.87 29.41
N LEU A 46 24.01 42.31 30.61
CA LEU A 46 22.95 41.65 31.37
C LEU A 46 21.74 42.58 31.57
N ARG A 47 21.96 43.84 31.97
CA ARG A 47 20.89 44.83 32.12
C ARG A 47 20.11 45.02 30.82
N THR A 48 20.81 45.07 29.69
CA THR A 48 20.20 45.28 28.37
C THR A 48 19.34 44.07 27.96
N GLU A 49 19.84 42.85 28.17
CA GLU A 49 19.09 41.62 27.91
C GLU A 49 17.90 41.45 28.86
N LEU A 50 18.06 41.74 30.15
CA LEU A 50 16.94 41.71 31.11
C LEU A 50 15.88 42.75 30.73
N THR A 51 16.30 43.92 30.25
CA THR A 51 15.36 44.97 29.82
C THR A 51 14.61 44.55 28.55
N SER A 52 15.29 43.95 27.56
CA SER A 52 14.61 43.46 26.34
C SER A 52 13.66 42.32 26.65
N TYR A 53 14.10 41.34 27.44
CA TYR A 53 13.29 40.20 27.84
C TYR A 53 12.08 40.61 28.69
N TYR A 54 12.26 41.52 29.65
CA TYR A 54 11.15 42.05 30.45
C TYR A 54 10.11 42.74 29.55
N ARG A 55 10.55 43.58 28.59
CA ARG A 55 9.64 44.23 27.63
C ARG A 55 8.89 43.22 26.77
N GLU A 56 9.58 42.21 26.25
CA GLU A 56 8.96 41.16 25.45
C GLU A 56 7.92 40.38 26.26
N LEU A 57 8.27 40.01 27.50
CA LEU A 57 7.41 39.26 28.40
C LEU A 57 6.15 40.06 28.77
N THR A 58 6.29 41.36 29.07
CA THR A 58 5.15 42.25 29.30
C THR A 58 4.30 42.48 28.04
N ALA A 59 4.91 42.58 26.86
CA ALA A 59 4.19 42.74 25.59
C ALA A 59 3.45 41.45 25.15
N GLN A 60 3.76 40.31 25.77
CA GLN A 60 3.05 39.05 25.57
C GLN A 60 1.94 38.82 26.61
N GLN A 61 1.88 39.60 27.68
CA GLN A 61 0.94 39.43 28.78
C GLN A 61 -0.51 39.60 28.35
N ASP A 62 -0.85 40.67 27.61
CA ASP A 62 -2.21 40.92 27.14
C ASP A 62 -2.73 39.78 26.23
N ARG A 63 -1.89 39.34 25.28
CA ARG A 63 -2.22 38.23 24.37
C ARG A 63 -2.44 36.92 25.13
N ARG A 64 -1.68 36.70 26.20
CA ARG A 64 -1.80 35.51 27.06
C ARG A 64 -3.10 35.55 27.85
N GLN A 65 -3.43 36.68 28.46
CA GLN A 65 -4.66 36.87 29.22
C GLN A 65 -5.92 36.69 28.33
N GLU A 66 -5.88 37.14 27.08
CA GLU A 66 -6.95 36.85 26.10
C GLU A 66 -7.05 35.37 25.73
N MET A 67 -5.92 34.68 25.59
CA MET A 67 -5.88 33.24 25.32
C MET A 67 -6.43 32.45 26.51
N GLU A 68 -6.04 32.80 27.73
CA GLU A 68 -6.53 32.22 28.98
C GLU A 68 -8.03 32.41 29.14
N ASN A 69 -8.55 33.61 28.91
CA ASN A 69 -9.99 33.87 28.95
C ASN A 69 -10.77 33.05 27.93
N ARG A 70 -10.19 32.80 26.74
CA ARG A 70 -10.79 31.91 25.73
C ARG A 70 -10.80 30.46 26.18
N ILE A 71 -9.66 29.94 26.63
CA ILE A 71 -9.53 28.55 27.12
C ILE A 71 -10.45 28.33 28.33
N GLY A 72 -10.48 29.25 29.29
CA GLY A 72 -11.35 29.17 30.46
C GLY A 72 -12.85 29.26 30.13
N LYS A 73 -13.24 29.97 29.07
CA LYS A 73 -14.63 29.93 28.56
C LYS A 73 -14.95 28.59 27.90
N GLN A 74 -14.00 28.05 27.13
CA GLN A 74 -14.14 26.75 26.45
C GLN A 74 -14.22 25.58 27.46
N LEU A 75 -13.37 25.55 28.48
CA LEU A 75 -13.44 24.53 29.53
C LEU A 75 -14.78 24.59 30.28
N ARG A 76 -15.27 25.80 30.57
CA ARG A 76 -16.61 25.98 31.17
C ARG A 76 -17.74 25.51 30.27
N SER A 77 -17.68 25.80 28.97
CA SER A 77 -18.70 25.30 28.03
C SER A 77 -18.68 23.78 27.92
N VAL A 78 -17.49 23.17 27.85
CA VAL A 78 -17.34 21.70 27.83
C VAL A 78 -17.88 21.08 29.12
N MET A 79 -17.63 21.69 30.28
CA MET A 79 -18.19 21.24 31.56
C MET A 79 -19.73 21.32 31.57
N LEU A 80 -20.32 22.39 31.02
CA LEU A 80 -21.77 22.52 30.89
C LEU A 80 -22.35 21.46 29.95
N GLN A 81 -21.70 21.19 28.82
CA GLN A 81 -22.08 20.11 27.91
C GLN A 81 -21.95 18.74 28.58
N SER A 82 -20.88 18.50 29.34
CA SER A 82 -20.70 17.27 30.12
C SER A 82 -21.85 17.06 31.10
N ASN A 83 -22.26 18.12 31.81
CA ASN A 83 -23.41 18.06 32.73
C ASN A 83 -24.70 17.72 32.00
N GLN A 84 -24.94 18.35 30.85
CA GLN A 84 -26.12 18.08 30.03
C GLN A 84 -26.13 16.64 29.52
N ASN A 85 -25.01 16.16 28.97
CA ASN A 85 -24.86 14.81 28.45
C ASN A 85 -24.98 13.75 29.56
N ALA A 86 -24.45 14.03 30.75
CA ALA A 86 -24.62 13.18 31.93
C ALA A 86 -26.09 13.08 32.37
N LEU A 87 -26.80 14.20 32.47
CA LEU A 87 -28.23 14.20 32.82
C LEU A 87 -29.06 13.45 31.77
N MET A 88 -28.75 13.67 30.50
CA MET A 88 -29.39 12.96 29.39
C MET A 88 -29.14 11.46 29.49
N LEU A 89 -27.90 11.02 29.71
CA LEU A 89 -27.49 9.62 29.74
C LEU A 89 -28.01 8.87 30.98
N TYR A 90 -27.93 9.47 32.16
CA TYR A 90 -28.35 8.84 33.42
C TYR A 90 -29.86 8.75 33.58
N SER A 91 -30.63 9.61 32.91
CA SER A 91 -32.10 9.59 32.97
C SER A 91 -32.75 8.54 32.06
N GLN A 92 -32.00 7.94 31.12
CA GLN A 92 -32.56 6.98 30.17
C GLN A 92 -32.85 5.61 30.76
N GLN A 93 -34.05 5.10 30.52
CA GLN A 93 -34.44 3.72 30.83
C GLN A 93 -33.90 2.75 29.77
N GLN A 94 -33.71 1.49 30.13
CA GLN A 94 -33.16 0.45 29.25
C GLN A 94 -34.04 0.15 28.03
N ASP A 95 -35.36 0.38 28.14
CA ASP A 95 -36.33 0.16 27.06
C ASP A 95 -36.21 1.20 25.91
N TYR A 96 -35.52 2.31 26.14
CA TYR A 96 -35.32 3.40 25.19
C TYR A 96 -33.96 3.33 24.49
N ILE A 97 -33.73 2.23 23.77
CA ILE A 97 -32.43 1.94 23.12
C ILE A 97 -31.96 3.10 22.23
N PHE A 98 -32.84 3.70 21.45
CA PHE A 98 -32.48 4.78 20.52
C PHE A 98 -32.09 6.09 21.22
N ASP A 99 -32.75 6.42 22.33
CA ASP A 99 -32.44 7.61 23.14
C ASP A 99 -31.12 7.37 23.90
N LEU A 100 -30.93 6.14 24.38
CA LEU A 100 -29.71 5.71 25.06
C LEU A 100 -28.50 5.72 24.12
N THR A 101 -28.62 5.23 22.87
CA THR A 101 -27.50 5.27 21.91
C THR A 101 -27.12 6.69 21.53
N TYR A 102 -28.10 7.59 21.39
CA TYR A 102 -27.83 9.01 21.18
C TYR A 102 -27.08 9.63 22.37
N ALA A 103 -27.56 9.39 23.59
CA ALA A 103 -26.92 9.93 24.78
C ALA A 103 -25.51 9.39 25.02
N CYS A 104 -25.29 8.10 24.72
CA CYS A 104 -23.96 7.50 24.80
C CYS A 104 -23.02 8.13 23.77
N HIS A 105 -23.49 8.38 22.54
CA HIS A 105 -22.69 8.96 21.47
C HIS A 105 -22.20 10.37 21.81
N GLU A 106 -23.11 11.23 22.26
CA GLU A 106 -22.79 12.61 22.67
C GLU A 106 -21.79 12.64 23.85
N ALA A 107 -21.90 11.68 24.77
CA ALA A 107 -20.96 11.52 25.87
C ALA A 107 -19.56 11.09 25.38
N THR A 108 -19.48 10.11 24.49
CA THR A 108 -18.21 9.61 23.94
C THR A 108 -17.55 10.63 23.01
N GLU A 109 -18.33 11.32 22.18
CA GLU A 109 -17.83 12.31 21.24
C GLU A 109 -17.22 13.52 21.97
N LEU A 110 -17.89 14.02 23.01
CA LEU A 110 -17.38 15.13 23.82
C LEU A 110 -16.02 14.81 24.45
N TYR A 111 -15.82 13.58 24.93
CA TYR A 111 -14.53 13.13 25.45
C TYR A 111 -13.45 13.06 24.36
N HIS A 112 -13.80 12.52 23.19
CA HIS A 112 -12.88 12.45 22.05
C HIS A 112 -12.45 13.82 21.52
N GLN A 113 -13.40 14.75 21.37
CA GLN A 113 -13.11 16.13 20.95
C GLN A 113 -12.20 16.84 21.96
N PHE A 114 -12.43 16.64 23.26
CA PHE A 114 -11.58 17.20 24.31
C PHE A 114 -10.15 16.65 24.27
N GLN A 115 -9.99 15.34 24.11
CA GLN A 115 -8.68 14.69 23.99
C GLN A 115 -7.87 15.19 22.78
N GLN A 116 -8.51 15.47 21.65
CA GLN A 116 -7.83 15.98 20.45
C GLN A 116 -7.31 17.41 20.60
N GLN A 117 -7.86 18.19 21.54
CA GLN A 117 -7.55 19.60 21.74
C GLN A 117 -6.55 19.86 22.88
N GLN A 118 -5.87 18.83 23.39
CA GLN A 118 -4.91 18.97 24.48
C GLN A 118 -3.70 19.82 24.08
N ALA A 119 -3.53 20.98 24.70
CA ALA A 119 -2.32 21.78 24.57
C ALA A 119 -1.25 21.28 25.56
N PRO A 120 0.06 21.44 25.27
CA PRO A 120 1.15 20.95 26.11
C PRO A 120 1.40 21.85 27.34
N PHE A 121 0.36 22.19 28.11
CA PHE A 121 0.42 23.08 29.27
C PHE A 121 1.43 22.63 30.32
N LYS A 122 1.53 21.31 30.57
CA LYS A 122 2.50 20.72 31.51
C LYS A 122 3.96 20.97 31.08
N MET A 123 4.23 20.97 29.77
CA MET A 123 5.56 21.30 29.25
C MET A 123 5.89 22.79 29.44
N PHE A 124 4.91 23.68 29.20
CA PHE A 124 5.08 25.11 29.44
C PHE A 124 5.30 25.42 30.92
N LEU A 125 4.52 24.82 31.81
CA LEU A 125 4.69 24.97 33.26
C LEU A 125 6.09 24.52 33.71
N ASN A 126 6.55 23.35 33.26
CA ASN A 126 7.89 22.87 33.57
C ASN A 126 8.98 23.84 33.08
N LYS A 127 8.84 24.37 31.86
CA LYS A 127 9.78 25.36 31.33
C LYS A 127 9.79 26.64 32.17
N THR A 128 8.60 27.16 32.51
CA THR A 128 8.46 28.34 33.38
C THR A 128 9.09 28.11 34.75
N ASN A 129 8.89 26.95 35.37
CA ASN A 129 9.50 26.62 36.67
C ASN A 129 11.04 26.57 36.60
N VAL A 130 11.59 26.03 35.51
CA VAL A 130 13.05 26.04 35.26
C VAL A 130 13.56 27.48 35.09
N ASP A 131 12.84 28.31 34.33
CA ASP A 131 13.21 29.72 34.15
C ASP A 131 13.12 30.51 35.47
N VAL A 132 12.09 30.27 36.29
CA VAL A 132 11.96 30.86 37.64
C VAL A 132 13.16 30.49 38.51
N ALA A 133 13.52 29.20 38.59
CA ALA A 133 14.67 28.74 39.36
C ALA A 133 16.01 29.34 38.86
N ARG A 134 16.13 29.54 37.55
CA ARG A 134 17.27 30.23 36.93
C ARG A 134 17.35 31.69 37.41
N TYR A 135 16.23 32.41 37.41
CA TYR A 135 16.21 33.80 37.88
C TYR A 135 16.39 33.91 39.40
N ASP A 136 15.89 32.98 40.20
CA ASP A 136 16.17 32.91 41.64
C ASP A 136 17.68 32.81 41.90
N SER A 137 18.37 31.94 41.16
CA SER A 137 19.82 31.79 41.24
C SER A 137 20.56 33.07 40.80
N LEU A 138 20.08 33.74 39.75
CA LEU A 138 20.64 35.02 39.28
C LEU A 138 20.47 36.14 40.32
N ILE A 139 19.31 36.22 40.94
CA ILE A 139 18.99 37.20 42.00
C ILE A 139 19.92 37.01 43.19
N ILE A 140 20.10 35.76 43.64
CA ILE A 140 21.03 35.45 44.76
C ILE A 140 22.45 35.90 44.41
N SER A 141 22.94 35.54 43.22
CA SER A 141 24.29 35.91 42.76
C SER A 141 24.49 37.43 42.65
N LEU A 142 23.50 38.16 42.13
CA LEU A 142 23.52 39.62 42.09
C LEU A 142 23.47 40.23 43.51
N ASN A 143 22.69 39.65 44.41
CA ASN A 143 22.54 40.16 45.77
C ASN A 143 23.82 39.99 46.61
N GLU A 144 24.46 38.82 46.54
CA GLU A 144 25.68 38.48 47.28
C GLU A 144 26.96 39.17 46.75
N MET A 145 26.88 39.83 45.59
CA MET A 145 28.02 40.50 44.98
C MET A 145 28.56 41.65 45.88
N PRO A 146 29.87 41.65 46.22
CA PRO A 146 30.46 42.62 47.15
C PRO A 146 30.52 44.03 46.53
N GLN A 147 29.69 44.94 47.05
CA GLN A 147 29.51 46.29 46.50
C GLN A 147 30.75 47.18 46.63
N GLN A 148 31.64 46.88 47.57
CA GLN A 148 32.87 47.65 47.85
C GLN A 148 33.88 47.59 46.70
N ILE A 149 33.78 46.56 45.85
CA ILE A 149 34.71 46.29 44.74
C ILE A 149 34.18 46.89 43.41
N LEU A 150 32.91 47.32 43.38
CA LEU A 150 32.24 47.81 42.17
C LEU A 150 32.43 49.32 41.99
N ASN A 151 32.67 49.75 40.75
CA ASN A 151 32.61 51.16 40.39
C ASN A 151 31.16 51.69 40.43
N GLU A 152 30.96 53.01 40.54
CA GLU A 152 29.63 53.62 40.68
C GLU A 152 28.64 53.23 39.56
N LYS A 153 29.14 53.05 38.33
CA LYS A 153 28.33 52.57 37.20
C LYS A 153 27.88 51.11 37.41
N SER A 154 28.77 50.23 37.83
CA SER A 154 28.48 48.81 38.08
C SER A 154 27.55 48.61 39.27
N LYS A 155 27.61 49.48 40.30
CA LYS A 155 26.64 49.48 41.40
C LYS A 155 25.22 49.76 40.89
N LYS A 156 25.06 50.80 40.07
CA LYS A 156 23.76 51.16 39.45
C LYS A 156 23.26 50.07 38.50
N ASP A 157 24.14 49.51 37.68
CA ASP A 157 23.76 48.44 36.73
C ASP A 157 23.42 47.13 37.45
N ARG A 158 24.12 46.78 38.55
CA ARG A 158 23.76 45.67 39.44
C ARG A 158 22.37 45.88 40.04
N GLU A 159 22.10 47.04 40.63
CA GLU A 159 20.79 47.36 41.22
C GLU A 159 19.68 47.29 40.17
N ALA A 160 19.90 47.84 38.97
CA ALA A 160 18.96 47.73 37.87
C ALA A 160 18.73 46.27 37.42
N CYS A 161 19.79 45.46 37.32
CA CYS A 161 19.68 44.04 37.02
C CYS A 161 18.90 43.29 38.12
N LEU A 162 19.14 43.60 39.40
CA LEU A 162 18.47 42.98 40.52
C LEU A 162 16.96 43.27 40.50
N ILE A 163 16.58 44.53 40.25
CA ILE A 163 15.19 44.95 40.10
C ILE A 163 14.52 44.24 38.92
N LEU A 164 15.16 44.24 37.74
CA LEU A 164 14.60 43.61 36.54
C LEU A 164 14.51 42.09 36.69
N ALA A 165 15.54 41.43 37.22
CA ALA A 165 15.53 39.99 37.45
C ALA A 165 14.43 39.59 38.44
N THR A 166 14.22 40.36 39.51
CA THR A 166 13.14 40.15 40.48
C THR A 166 11.77 40.33 39.84
N ALA A 167 11.59 41.36 39.01
CA ALA A 167 10.33 41.61 38.30
C ALA A 167 10.01 40.50 37.28
N ILE A 168 11.01 40.07 36.49
CA ILE A 168 10.87 38.95 35.54
C ILE A 168 10.52 37.66 36.29
N ARG A 169 11.23 37.36 37.39
CA ARG A 169 10.98 36.18 38.21
C ARG A 169 9.56 36.16 38.75
N ASN A 170 9.09 37.26 39.33
CA ASN A 170 7.73 37.35 39.87
C ASN A 170 6.68 37.17 38.77
N LEU A 171 6.88 37.80 37.62
CA LEU A 171 5.96 37.68 36.50
C LEU A 171 5.95 36.25 35.93
N LEU A 172 7.10 35.57 35.83
CA LEU A 172 7.16 34.16 35.45
C LEU A 172 6.49 33.25 36.50
N TYR A 173 6.68 33.53 37.79
CA TYR A 173 6.05 32.79 38.88
C TYR A 173 4.52 32.91 38.85
N GLU A 174 3.98 34.13 38.73
CA GLU A 174 2.55 34.39 38.59
C GLU A 174 1.95 33.68 37.37
N ASN A 175 2.65 33.73 36.23
CA ASN A 175 2.25 32.98 35.03
C ASN A 175 2.26 31.46 35.25
N GLY A 176 3.23 30.95 36.02
CA GLY A 176 3.31 29.53 36.37
C GLY A 176 2.15 29.08 37.25
N GLU A 177 1.82 29.85 38.29
CA GLU A 177 0.67 29.61 39.17
C GLU A 177 -0.64 29.56 38.38
N GLN A 178 -0.90 30.55 37.51
CA GLN A 178 -2.10 30.60 36.67
C GLN A 178 -2.18 29.39 35.72
N LEU A 179 -1.08 29.03 35.07
CA LEU A 179 -1.01 27.82 34.24
C LEU A 179 -1.28 26.55 35.05
N GLY A 180 -0.82 26.49 36.31
CA GLY A 180 -1.08 25.40 37.24
C GLY A 180 -2.57 25.24 37.54
N GLU A 181 -3.28 26.33 37.83
CA GLU A 181 -4.74 26.31 38.01
C GLU A 181 -5.47 25.82 36.74
N PHE A 182 -5.07 26.27 35.55
CA PHE A 182 -5.66 25.79 34.29
C PHE A 182 -5.45 24.30 34.07
N ILE A 183 -4.25 23.78 34.39
CA ILE A 183 -3.98 22.34 34.32
C ILE A 183 -4.89 21.59 35.28
N ALA A 184 -5.09 22.09 36.50
CA ALA A 184 -5.99 21.47 37.47
C ALA A 184 -7.46 21.45 36.96
N TYR A 185 -7.96 22.56 36.41
CA TYR A 185 -9.29 22.61 35.80
C TYR A 185 -9.42 21.69 34.58
N HIS A 186 -8.39 21.62 33.74
CA HIS A 186 -8.36 20.72 32.59
C HIS A 186 -8.37 19.25 33.03
N ASP A 187 -7.50 18.86 33.96
CA ASP A 187 -7.40 17.49 34.47
C ASP A 187 -8.71 17.07 35.18
N ALA A 188 -9.35 17.98 35.93
CA ALA A 188 -10.67 17.72 36.53
C ALA A 188 -11.78 17.54 35.47
N THR A 189 -11.76 18.36 34.41
CA THR A 189 -12.67 18.21 33.27
C THR A 189 -12.45 16.89 32.54
N GLU A 190 -11.19 16.52 32.31
CA GLU A 190 -10.81 15.25 31.70
C GLU A 190 -11.31 14.06 32.51
N SER A 191 -11.09 14.06 33.83
CA SER A 191 -11.54 12.98 34.71
C SER A 191 -13.05 12.79 34.64
N ARG A 192 -13.81 13.88 34.71
CA ARG A 192 -15.27 13.84 34.60
C ARG A 192 -15.75 13.33 33.25
N LEU A 193 -15.16 13.81 32.16
CA LEU A 193 -15.49 13.35 30.82
C LEU A 193 -15.13 11.87 30.62
N ARG A 194 -14.02 11.42 31.21
CA ARG A 194 -13.62 10.01 31.21
C ARG A 194 -14.64 9.13 31.92
N GLU A 195 -15.05 9.50 33.14
CA GLU A 195 -16.10 8.78 33.87
C GLU A 195 -17.42 8.70 33.08
N LEU A 196 -17.81 9.82 32.47
CA LEU A 196 -19.01 9.89 31.62
C LEU A 196 -18.87 8.96 30.39
N ASN A 197 -17.72 9.00 29.71
CA ASN A 197 -17.41 8.11 28.59
C ASN A 197 -17.39 6.63 29.02
N ASP A 198 -16.79 6.29 30.16
CA ASP A 198 -16.71 4.92 30.65
C ASP A 198 -18.11 4.36 30.96
N TYR A 199 -18.98 5.18 31.55
CA TYR A 199 -20.39 4.81 31.72
C TYR A 199 -21.10 4.64 30.38
N ALA A 200 -20.92 5.57 29.43
CA ALA A 200 -21.47 5.45 28.08
C ALA A 200 -21.03 4.16 27.38
N GLN A 201 -19.74 3.79 27.48
CA GLN A 201 -19.21 2.55 26.92
C GLN A 201 -19.82 1.31 27.58
N LYS A 202 -20.03 1.33 28.91
CA LYS A 202 -20.74 0.25 29.60
C LYS A 202 -22.18 0.10 29.08
N ARG A 203 -22.91 1.21 28.92
CA ARG A 203 -24.28 1.20 28.38
C ARG A 203 -24.32 0.74 26.91
N TYR A 204 -23.32 1.10 26.11
CA TYR A 204 -23.17 0.56 24.76
C TYR A 204 -23.04 -0.97 24.74
N ASN A 205 -22.26 -1.54 25.66
CA ASN A 205 -22.14 -2.99 25.79
C ASN A 205 -23.48 -3.62 26.19
N ASP A 206 -24.24 -3.01 27.12
CA ASP A 206 -25.59 -3.47 27.48
C ASP A 206 -26.51 -3.48 26.24
N ILE A 207 -26.50 -2.40 25.45
CA ILE A 207 -27.25 -2.31 24.20
C ILE A 207 -26.85 -3.42 23.23
N GLN A 208 -25.55 -3.65 23.04
CA GLN A 208 -25.04 -4.71 22.16
C GLN A 208 -25.56 -6.10 22.60
N THR A 209 -25.58 -6.38 23.90
CA THR A 209 -26.12 -7.66 24.41
C THR A 209 -27.63 -7.77 24.16
N SER A 210 -28.38 -6.68 24.28
CA SER A 210 -29.82 -6.67 23.99
C SER A 210 -30.16 -6.78 22.49
N ILE A 211 -29.32 -6.27 21.60
CA ILE A 211 -29.57 -6.34 20.14
C ILE A 211 -29.16 -7.69 19.56
N PHE A 212 -28.01 -8.24 20.00
CA PHE A 212 -27.38 -9.38 19.32
C PHE A 212 -27.39 -10.70 20.12
N LYS A 213 -27.53 -10.67 21.44
CA LYS A 213 -27.46 -11.89 22.27
C LYS A 213 -28.84 -12.29 22.81
N ASN A 214 -29.51 -11.38 23.51
CA ASN A 214 -30.81 -11.63 24.12
C ASN A 214 -31.92 -11.14 23.19
N GLY A 215 -32.55 -12.05 22.45
CA GLY A 215 -33.74 -11.71 21.68
C GLY A 215 -34.90 -11.39 22.61
N ASN A 216 -35.81 -10.52 22.16
CA ASN A 216 -37.09 -10.36 22.83
C ASN A 216 -37.94 -11.63 22.66
N ASP A 217 -39.08 -11.70 23.35
CA ASP A 217 -40.06 -12.76 23.13
C ASP A 217 -40.35 -12.92 21.62
N SER A 218 -40.47 -14.17 21.17
CA SER A 218 -40.81 -14.47 19.79
C SER A 218 -42.08 -13.72 19.37
N TYR A 219 -42.17 -13.30 18.11
CA TYR A 219 -43.34 -12.55 17.65
C TYR A 219 -44.64 -13.36 17.83
N ILE A 220 -44.55 -14.69 17.75
CA ILE A 220 -45.68 -15.60 18.01
C ILE A 220 -46.14 -15.51 19.48
N SER A 221 -45.21 -15.51 20.45
CA SER A 221 -45.56 -15.30 21.86
C SER A 221 -46.12 -13.90 22.13
N THR A 222 -45.64 -12.89 21.40
CA THR A 222 -46.18 -11.51 21.46
C THR A 222 -47.61 -11.45 20.92
N LEU A 223 -47.94 -12.21 19.87
CA LEU A 223 -49.31 -12.33 19.35
C LEU A 223 -50.24 -13.07 20.31
N ILE A 224 -49.76 -14.14 20.95
CA ILE A 224 -50.54 -14.89 21.96
C ILE A 224 -50.87 -13.97 23.16
N ASN A 225 -49.91 -13.15 23.59
CA ASN A 225 -50.06 -12.20 24.69
C ASN A 225 -50.44 -10.77 24.24
N PHE A 226 -51.02 -10.61 23.05
CA PHE A 226 -51.20 -9.31 22.40
C PHE A 226 -51.92 -8.28 23.29
N SER A 227 -52.95 -8.69 24.05
CA SER A 227 -53.67 -7.77 24.95
C SER A 227 -52.78 -7.16 26.04
N ARG A 228 -51.81 -7.92 26.56
CA ARG A 228 -50.88 -7.46 27.59
C ARG A 228 -49.82 -6.56 26.97
N GLU A 229 -49.21 -6.99 25.87
CA GLU A 229 -48.17 -6.21 25.18
C GLU A 229 -48.73 -4.92 24.56
N TRP A 230 -49.95 -4.93 24.04
CA TRP A 230 -50.64 -3.73 23.57
C TRP A 230 -50.90 -2.72 24.70
N ARG A 231 -51.33 -3.18 25.88
CA ARG A 231 -51.49 -2.31 27.07
C ARG A 231 -50.16 -1.76 27.57
N ARG A 232 -49.09 -2.56 27.52
CA ARG A 232 -47.73 -2.13 27.87
C ARG A 232 -47.23 -1.07 26.87
N MET A 233 -47.34 -1.35 25.57
CA MET A 233 -46.95 -0.45 24.49
C MET A 233 -47.72 0.88 24.60
N THR A 234 -49.05 0.85 24.71
CA THR A 234 -49.87 2.07 24.80
C THR A 234 -49.50 2.92 26.01
N ARG A 235 -49.17 2.30 27.16
CA ARG A 235 -48.65 3.02 28.33
C ARG A 235 -47.29 3.67 28.05
N ILE A 236 -46.36 2.96 27.41
CA ILE A 236 -45.02 3.47 27.09
C ILE A 236 -45.10 4.61 26.08
N VAL A 237 -45.87 4.44 25.00
CA VAL A 237 -46.10 5.45 23.96
C VAL A 237 -46.81 6.66 24.56
N SER A 238 -47.87 6.45 25.35
CA SER A 238 -48.57 7.54 26.03
C SER A 238 -47.65 8.30 26.98
N LYS A 239 -46.76 7.63 27.73
CA LYS A 239 -45.78 8.28 28.61
C LYS A 239 -44.75 9.10 27.82
N LYS A 240 -44.28 8.59 26.68
CA LYS A 240 -43.23 9.24 25.86
C LYS A 240 -43.75 10.44 25.06
N TYR A 241 -44.93 10.34 24.47
CA TYR A 241 -45.48 11.36 23.58
C TYR A 241 -46.58 12.23 24.24
N ASN A 242 -46.75 12.16 25.56
CA ASN A 242 -47.75 12.97 26.27
C ASN A 242 -47.37 14.46 26.20
N PRO A 243 -48.25 15.34 25.68
CA PRO A 243 -47.98 16.77 25.64
C PRO A 243 -48.08 17.48 27.01
N ASN A 244 -48.55 16.79 28.06
CA ASN A 244 -48.93 17.42 29.34
C ASN A 244 -47.83 17.52 30.42
N GLN A 245 -46.54 17.49 30.07
CA GLN A 245 -45.49 17.82 31.04
C GLN A 245 -45.17 19.32 30.97
N GLN A 246 -45.34 20.02 32.09
CA GLN A 246 -45.07 21.45 32.26
C GLN A 246 -43.60 21.78 31.96
N ARG A 247 -43.28 22.04 30.68
CA ARG A 247 -42.22 22.93 30.12
C ARG A 247 -41.88 22.43 28.71
N GLY A 248 -41.92 23.34 27.74
CA GLY A 248 -41.72 23.04 26.31
C GLY A 248 -40.39 22.34 26.06
N SER A 249 -40.48 21.04 25.77
CA SER A 249 -39.36 20.23 25.33
C SER A 249 -39.22 20.38 23.82
N GLN A 250 -37.99 20.50 23.33
CA GLN A 250 -37.71 20.46 21.88
C GLN A 250 -38.07 19.11 21.24
N TRP A 251 -38.38 18.10 22.06
CA TRP A 251 -38.72 16.74 21.66
C TRP A 251 -40.21 16.40 21.89
N ASP A 252 -41.05 17.41 22.14
CA ASP A 252 -42.49 17.21 22.33
C ASP A 252 -43.15 16.69 21.05
N SER A 253 -44.26 15.95 21.23
CA SER A 253 -45.03 15.35 20.13
C SER A 253 -45.55 16.37 19.11
N VAL A 254 -45.71 17.64 19.51
CA VAL A 254 -46.06 18.75 18.60
C VAL A 254 -44.97 19.04 17.58
N PHE A 255 -43.70 19.06 18.00
CA PHE A 255 -42.57 19.29 17.09
C PHE A 255 -42.35 18.10 16.16
N ILE A 256 -42.51 16.88 16.67
CA ILE A 256 -42.47 15.66 15.84
C ILE A 256 -43.57 15.72 14.77
N PHE A 257 -44.80 16.06 15.13
CA PHE A 257 -45.90 16.19 14.18
C PHE A 257 -45.67 17.32 13.17
N GLY A 258 -45.17 18.47 13.63
CA GLY A 258 -44.77 19.59 12.78
C GLY A 258 -43.68 19.21 11.76
N LEU A 259 -42.73 18.35 12.16
CA LEU A 259 -41.71 17.81 11.27
C LEU A 259 -42.29 16.91 10.18
N PHE A 260 -43.26 16.04 10.48
CA PHE A 260 -43.91 15.24 9.43
C PHE A 260 -44.68 16.10 8.43
N ILE A 261 -45.37 17.13 8.92
CA ILE A 261 -46.05 18.10 8.05
C ILE A 261 -45.03 18.82 7.18
N SER A 262 -43.91 19.29 7.75
CA SER A 262 -42.88 20.00 6.98
C SER A 262 -42.24 19.09 5.92
N ILE A 263 -41.95 17.83 6.24
CA ILE A 263 -41.47 16.82 5.28
C ILE A 263 -42.43 16.70 4.09
N ILE A 264 -43.73 16.53 4.36
CA ILE A 264 -44.74 16.39 3.30
C ILE A 264 -44.80 17.67 2.45
N VAL A 265 -44.82 18.84 3.09
CA VAL A 265 -44.85 20.14 2.40
C VAL A 265 -43.62 20.31 1.52
N TYR A 266 -42.40 20.05 2.02
CA TYR A 266 -41.17 20.18 1.25
C TYR A 266 -41.06 19.13 0.15
N ALA A 267 -41.56 17.91 0.34
CA ALA A 267 -41.65 16.90 -0.71
C ALA A 267 -42.60 17.33 -1.84
N ILE A 268 -43.73 17.96 -1.50
CA ILE A 268 -44.67 18.53 -2.48
C ILE A 268 -44.02 19.69 -3.22
N ILE A 269 -43.39 20.62 -2.51
CA ILE A 269 -42.67 21.76 -3.10
C ILE A 269 -41.58 21.26 -4.07
N ALA A 270 -40.74 20.31 -3.64
CA ALA A 270 -39.71 19.70 -4.48
C ALA A 270 -40.33 19.06 -5.75
N THR A 271 -41.46 18.38 -5.60
CA THR A 271 -42.18 17.76 -6.73
C THR A 271 -42.71 18.80 -7.71
N LEU A 272 -43.35 19.86 -7.22
CA LEU A 272 -43.89 20.94 -8.04
C LEU A 272 -42.77 21.69 -8.78
N LEU A 273 -41.69 22.05 -8.08
CA LEU A 273 -40.54 22.74 -8.68
C LEU A 273 -39.94 21.95 -9.85
N ASN A 274 -39.71 20.65 -9.68
CA ASN A 274 -39.17 19.83 -10.76
C ASN A 274 -40.17 19.61 -11.90
N GLN A 275 -41.46 19.45 -11.59
CA GLN A 275 -42.47 19.35 -12.64
C GLN A 275 -42.54 20.62 -13.50
N VAL A 276 -42.46 21.80 -12.89
CA VAL A 276 -42.39 23.09 -13.61
C VAL A 276 -41.11 23.16 -14.43
N PHE A 277 -39.95 22.82 -13.86
CA PHE A 277 -38.67 22.83 -14.56
C PHE A 277 -38.69 21.97 -15.83
N PHE A 278 -39.15 20.72 -15.73
CA PHE A 278 -39.21 19.81 -16.89
C PHE A 278 -40.30 20.16 -17.90
N ARG A 279 -41.32 20.93 -17.50
CA ARG A 279 -42.42 21.34 -18.38
C ARG A 279 -42.11 22.63 -19.14
N TRP A 280 -41.46 23.60 -18.51
CA TRP A 280 -41.28 24.96 -19.06
C TRP A 280 -39.82 25.37 -19.31
N LEU A 281 -38.86 24.90 -18.52
CA LEU A 281 -37.46 25.35 -18.60
C LEU A 281 -36.54 24.44 -19.43
N LEU A 282 -36.89 23.16 -19.60
CA LEU A 282 -36.02 22.21 -20.31
C LEU A 282 -35.97 22.50 -21.83
N PRO A 283 -34.80 22.83 -22.41
CA PRO A 283 -34.68 23.08 -23.85
C PRO A 283 -35.04 21.85 -24.68
N LYS A 284 -35.70 22.04 -25.84
CA LYS A 284 -36.10 20.94 -26.76
C LYS A 284 -34.94 20.04 -27.19
N ARG A 285 -33.70 20.53 -27.17
CA ARG A 285 -32.48 19.77 -27.49
C ARG A 285 -32.23 18.56 -26.57
N PHE A 286 -32.72 18.58 -25.33
CA PHE A 286 -32.54 17.49 -24.35
C PHE A 286 -33.72 16.50 -24.32
N GLN A 287 -34.80 16.73 -25.08
CA GLN A 287 -35.99 15.88 -25.15
C GLN A 287 -35.84 14.74 -26.17
N THR A 288 -34.82 13.89 -26.00
CA THR A 288 -34.64 12.70 -26.84
C THR A 288 -35.74 11.66 -26.59
N GLU A 289 -35.96 10.73 -27.53
CA GLU A 289 -36.92 9.63 -27.35
C GLU A 289 -36.59 8.75 -26.13
N GLU A 290 -35.31 8.54 -25.84
CA GLU A 290 -34.90 7.91 -24.58
C GLU A 290 -35.30 8.74 -23.35
N PHE A 291 -35.09 10.05 -23.37
CA PHE A 291 -35.45 10.93 -22.26
C PHE A 291 -36.95 10.83 -21.93
N LYS A 292 -37.82 10.77 -22.95
CA LYS A 292 -39.28 10.62 -22.76
C LYS A 292 -39.62 9.30 -22.06
N LYS A 293 -38.98 8.18 -22.45
CA LYS A 293 -39.15 6.88 -21.80
C LYS A 293 -38.67 6.89 -20.34
N LYS A 294 -37.57 7.60 -20.05
CA LYS A 294 -36.97 7.71 -18.70
C LYS A 294 -37.59 8.79 -17.81
N ARG A 295 -38.52 9.61 -18.33
CA ARG A 295 -39.01 10.85 -17.71
C ARG A 295 -39.45 10.70 -16.25
N ARG A 296 -40.18 9.64 -15.90
CA ARG A 296 -40.65 9.42 -14.51
C ARG A 296 -39.48 9.22 -13.54
N CYS A 297 -38.49 8.43 -13.94
CA CYS A 297 -37.29 8.19 -13.13
C CYS A 297 -36.43 9.45 -13.01
N ILE A 298 -36.31 10.24 -14.07
CA ILE A 298 -35.59 11.52 -14.07
C ILE A 298 -36.24 12.50 -13.09
N ILE A 299 -37.56 12.64 -13.16
CA ILE A 299 -38.31 13.50 -12.24
C ILE A 299 -38.11 13.01 -10.80
N MET A 300 -38.28 11.72 -10.52
CA MET A 300 -38.08 11.20 -9.15
C MET A 300 -36.65 11.40 -8.62
N ALA A 301 -35.63 11.18 -9.45
CA ALA A 301 -34.23 11.38 -9.05
C ALA A 301 -33.97 12.85 -8.73
N THR A 302 -34.42 13.76 -9.60
CA THR A 302 -34.25 15.21 -9.41
C THR A 302 -35.08 15.75 -8.24
N THR A 303 -36.31 15.27 -8.04
CA THR A 303 -37.11 15.62 -6.85
C THR A 303 -36.43 15.21 -5.56
N THR A 304 -35.79 14.05 -5.56
CA THR A 304 -35.04 13.56 -4.39
C THR A 304 -33.84 14.45 -4.09
N ILE A 305 -33.07 14.84 -5.11
CA ILE A 305 -31.92 15.76 -4.95
C ILE A 305 -32.40 17.13 -4.45
N THR A 306 -33.43 17.71 -5.07
CA THR A 306 -33.95 19.01 -4.63
C THR A 306 -34.53 18.95 -3.22
N PHE A 307 -35.14 17.83 -2.84
CA PHE A 307 -35.63 17.63 -1.48
C PHE A 307 -34.47 17.57 -0.47
N ALA A 308 -33.40 16.85 -0.79
CA ALA A 308 -32.17 16.85 0.02
C ALA A 308 -31.58 18.26 0.17
N VAL A 309 -31.56 19.06 -0.91
CA VAL A 309 -31.08 20.45 -0.88
C VAL A 309 -31.98 21.33 0.00
N ILE A 310 -33.30 21.24 -0.14
CA ILE A 310 -34.26 22.01 0.69
C ILE A 310 -34.07 21.68 2.17
N MET A 311 -33.93 20.40 2.51
CA MET A 311 -33.71 19.94 3.88
C MET A 311 -32.34 20.39 4.42
N GLY A 312 -31.29 20.39 3.58
CA GLY A 312 -29.99 20.93 3.93
C GLY A 312 -30.01 22.44 4.20
N VAL A 313 -30.78 23.21 3.43
CA VAL A 313 -30.98 24.65 3.68
C VAL A 313 -31.74 24.87 4.99
N MET A 314 -32.79 24.09 5.24
CA MET A 314 -33.57 24.17 6.48
C MET A 314 -32.71 23.87 7.72
N MET A 315 -31.78 22.92 7.62
CA MET A 315 -30.81 22.63 8.66
C MET A 315 -29.93 23.84 8.98
N ALA A 316 -29.51 24.62 7.97
CA ALA A 316 -28.69 25.82 8.18
C ALA A 316 -29.45 27.00 8.80
N THR A 317 -30.80 26.98 8.77
CA THR A 317 -31.64 28.08 9.26
C THR A 317 -32.29 27.82 10.62
N THR A 318 -32.22 26.60 11.15
CA THR A 318 -32.97 26.19 12.35
C THR A 318 -32.04 26.03 13.55
N ASP A 319 -32.33 26.72 14.65
CA ASP A 319 -31.55 26.62 15.90
C ASP A 319 -32.00 25.47 16.82
N GLN A 320 -33.02 24.70 16.43
CA GLN A 320 -33.55 23.59 17.22
C GLN A 320 -32.84 22.27 16.91
N ASN A 321 -32.21 21.67 17.92
CA ASN A 321 -31.42 20.44 17.80
C ASN A 321 -32.20 19.25 17.22
N PHE A 322 -33.48 19.10 17.58
CA PHE A 322 -34.32 18.02 17.03
C PHE A 322 -34.45 18.11 15.50
N PHE A 323 -34.72 19.30 14.97
CA PHE A 323 -34.87 19.51 13.53
C PHE A 323 -33.54 19.32 12.79
N ILE A 324 -32.42 19.73 13.39
CA ILE A 324 -31.08 19.50 12.82
C ILE A 324 -30.83 17.99 12.70
N MET A 325 -30.99 17.23 13.78
CA MET A 325 -30.80 15.78 13.79
C MET A 325 -31.72 15.07 12.77
N ALA A 326 -33.01 15.37 12.79
CA ALA A 326 -33.97 14.72 11.90
C ALA A 326 -33.76 15.10 10.42
N SER A 327 -33.36 16.34 10.14
CA SER A 327 -33.01 16.77 8.78
C SER A 327 -31.76 16.07 8.27
N ASN A 328 -30.75 15.85 9.12
CA ASN A 328 -29.54 15.08 8.76
C ASN A 328 -29.87 13.67 8.29
N LEU A 329 -30.59 12.89 9.10
CA LEU A 329 -31.00 11.52 8.75
C LEU A 329 -31.82 11.46 7.45
N LEU A 330 -32.64 12.48 7.23
CA LEU A 330 -33.51 12.55 6.06
C LEU A 330 -32.74 12.97 4.80
N VAL A 331 -31.73 13.83 4.92
CA VAL A 331 -30.77 14.14 3.85
C VAL A 331 -29.96 12.90 3.48
N GLU A 332 -29.47 12.13 4.45
CA GLU A 332 -28.78 10.86 4.20
C GLU A 332 -29.66 9.87 3.43
N TYR A 333 -30.91 9.68 3.87
CA TYR A 333 -31.86 8.83 3.16
C TYR A 333 -32.16 9.33 1.74
N ALA A 334 -32.33 10.65 1.56
CA ALA A 334 -32.55 11.24 0.24
C ALA A 334 -31.33 11.03 -0.68
N TRP A 335 -30.11 11.13 -0.17
CA TRP A 335 -28.91 10.80 -0.94
C TRP A 335 -28.88 9.34 -1.40
N LEU A 336 -29.19 8.40 -0.50
CA LEU A 336 -29.28 6.97 -0.84
C LEU A 336 -30.31 6.70 -1.93
N LEU A 337 -31.51 7.27 -1.77
CA LEU A 337 -32.59 7.16 -2.75
C LEU A 337 -32.17 7.77 -4.09
N GLY A 338 -31.56 8.96 -4.07
CA GLY A 338 -31.07 9.66 -5.25
C GLY A 338 -30.04 8.83 -6.01
N VAL A 339 -29.06 8.26 -5.31
CA VAL A 339 -28.02 7.41 -5.87
C VAL A 339 -28.60 6.16 -6.55
N ILE A 340 -29.55 5.47 -5.90
CA ILE A 340 -30.22 4.29 -6.49
C ILE A 340 -30.94 4.69 -7.78
N LEU A 341 -31.70 5.79 -7.75
CA LEU A 341 -32.47 6.27 -8.91
C LEU A 341 -31.58 6.72 -10.07
N ILE A 342 -30.49 7.44 -9.79
CA ILE A 342 -29.50 7.86 -10.79
C ILE A 342 -28.79 6.64 -11.40
N SER A 343 -28.41 5.65 -10.58
CA SER A 343 -27.79 4.41 -11.07
C SER A 343 -28.72 3.66 -12.02
N LEU A 344 -30.01 3.54 -11.69
CA LEU A 344 -31.01 2.93 -12.57
C LEU A 344 -31.18 3.71 -13.88
N LEU A 345 -31.21 5.04 -13.81
CA LEU A 345 -31.33 5.92 -14.97
C LEU A 345 -30.16 5.73 -15.95
N LEU A 346 -28.94 5.59 -15.44
CA LEU A 346 -27.73 5.45 -16.26
C LEU A 346 -27.51 4.03 -16.78
N ARG A 347 -27.86 2.99 -16.02
CA ARG A 347 -27.60 1.60 -16.37
C ARG A 347 -28.68 0.95 -17.24
N VAL A 348 -29.94 1.32 -17.05
CA VAL A 348 -31.08 0.58 -17.62
C VAL A 348 -31.65 1.30 -18.86
N ASN A 349 -32.06 0.54 -19.87
CA ASN A 349 -32.66 1.07 -21.10
C ASN A 349 -34.06 1.65 -20.83
N GLY A 350 -34.52 2.57 -21.69
CA GLY A 350 -35.80 3.28 -21.54
C GLY A 350 -37.02 2.37 -21.30
N ASP A 351 -37.11 1.27 -22.03
CA ASP A 351 -38.24 0.33 -21.95
C ASP A 351 -38.22 -0.55 -20.68
N GLN A 352 -37.05 -0.72 -20.09
CA GLN A 352 -36.83 -1.58 -18.92
C GLN A 352 -36.98 -0.81 -17.59
N ILE A 353 -36.87 0.52 -17.60
CA ILE A 353 -36.85 1.36 -16.39
C ILE A 353 -38.08 1.22 -15.52
N ASN A 354 -39.28 1.16 -16.11
CA ASN A 354 -40.51 1.00 -15.33
C ASN A 354 -40.54 -0.36 -14.60
N SER A 355 -40.02 -1.40 -15.23
CA SER A 355 -39.90 -2.73 -14.61
C SER A 355 -38.84 -2.71 -13.50
N ALA A 356 -37.68 -2.13 -13.77
CA ALA A 356 -36.60 -2.02 -12.79
C ALA A 356 -37.04 -1.24 -11.54
N PHE A 357 -37.67 -0.07 -11.71
CA PHE A 357 -38.18 0.73 -10.60
C PHE A 357 -39.15 -0.04 -9.69
N ARG A 358 -40.09 -0.79 -10.29
CA ARG A 358 -41.06 -1.60 -9.53
C ARG A 358 -40.41 -2.70 -8.70
N ILE A 359 -39.30 -3.28 -9.15
CA ILE A 359 -38.57 -4.29 -8.36
C ILE A 359 -37.85 -3.66 -7.16
N TYR A 360 -37.28 -2.46 -7.31
CA TYR A 360 -36.61 -1.79 -6.18
C TYR A 360 -37.59 -1.06 -5.24
N THR A 361 -38.85 -0.85 -5.62
CA THR A 361 -39.84 -0.11 -4.80
C THR A 361 -40.03 -0.68 -3.38
N PRO A 362 -40.18 -2.01 -3.16
CA PRO A 362 -40.33 -2.57 -1.81
C PRO A 362 -39.12 -2.29 -0.91
N LEU A 363 -37.91 -2.29 -1.48
CA LEU A 363 -36.68 -1.96 -0.78
C LEU A 363 -36.62 -0.49 -0.38
N LEU A 364 -37.02 0.41 -1.28
CA LEU A 364 -37.07 1.85 -0.99
C LEU A 364 -38.14 2.15 0.07
N ALA A 365 -39.30 1.47 0.01
CA ALA A 365 -40.38 1.63 0.98
C ALA A 365 -39.97 1.18 2.39
N ILE A 366 -39.33 0.01 2.53
CA ILE A 366 -38.86 -0.44 3.86
C ILE A 366 -37.76 0.48 4.39
N GLY A 367 -36.87 0.98 3.52
CA GLY A 367 -35.87 1.97 3.88
C GLY A 367 -36.51 3.21 4.49
N PHE A 368 -37.48 3.81 3.79
CA PHE A 368 -38.21 4.97 4.31
C PHE A 368 -38.86 4.70 5.67
N ILE A 369 -39.52 3.54 5.83
CA ILE A 369 -40.18 3.17 7.10
C ILE A 369 -39.17 3.08 8.24
N VAL A 370 -38.01 2.45 8.00
CA VAL A 370 -36.96 2.32 9.02
C VAL A 370 -36.39 3.68 9.42
N PHE A 371 -36.08 4.55 8.45
CA PHE A 371 -35.62 5.92 8.74
C PHE A 371 -36.70 6.73 9.47
N ALA A 372 -37.98 6.59 9.12
CA ALA A 372 -39.08 7.25 9.81
C ALA A 372 -39.22 6.77 11.28
N ILE A 373 -39.12 5.47 11.53
CA ILE A 373 -39.14 4.89 12.88
C ILE A 373 -38.01 5.48 13.75
N ARG A 374 -36.81 5.64 13.17
CA ARG A 374 -35.64 6.24 13.84
C ARG A 374 -35.84 7.74 14.11
N ILE A 375 -36.32 8.52 13.14
CA ILE A 375 -36.59 9.97 13.30
C ILE A 375 -37.62 10.22 14.42
N ILE A 376 -38.64 9.37 14.54
CA ILE A 376 -39.68 9.46 15.59
C ILE A 376 -39.16 9.02 16.97
N LEU A 377 -37.95 8.44 17.05
CA LEU A 377 -37.41 7.78 18.25
C LEU A 377 -38.41 6.77 18.85
N THR A 378 -39.01 5.97 17.97
CA THR A 378 -40.09 5.05 18.34
C THR A 378 -39.62 4.06 19.43
N PRO A 379 -40.40 3.85 20.51
CA PRO A 379 -40.05 2.84 21.53
C PRO A 379 -39.90 1.45 20.93
N ASN A 380 -38.93 0.67 21.43
CA ASN A 380 -38.62 -0.67 20.91
C ASN A 380 -39.85 -1.60 20.89
N GLU A 381 -40.70 -1.53 21.93
CA GLU A 381 -41.92 -2.34 22.02
C GLU A 381 -42.92 -2.05 20.90
N LEU A 382 -43.00 -0.80 20.43
CA LEU A 382 -43.86 -0.45 19.29
C LEU A 382 -43.28 -1.01 17.98
N VAL A 383 -41.95 -0.95 17.83
CA VAL A 383 -41.25 -1.54 16.69
C VAL A 383 -41.44 -3.06 16.66
N ASN A 384 -41.39 -3.73 17.80
CA ASN A 384 -41.58 -5.19 17.91
C ASN A 384 -42.96 -5.66 17.45
N ILE A 385 -43.99 -4.83 17.60
CA ILE A 385 -45.36 -5.16 17.20
C ILE A 385 -45.60 -4.81 15.72
N ILE A 386 -45.14 -3.63 15.28
CA ILE A 386 -45.49 -3.08 13.96
C ILE A 386 -44.55 -3.56 12.85
N PHE A 387 -43.26 -3.74 13.15
CA PHE A 387 -42.24 -4.02 12.12
C PHE A 387 -42.33 -5.42 11.49
N PRO A 388 -42.54 -6.53 12.25
CA PRO A 388 -42.64 -7.87 11.67
C PRO A 388 -43.72 -8.04 10.58
N PRO A 389 -44.97 -7.55 10.73
CA PRO A 389 -45.99 -7.68 9.69
C PRO A 389 -45.70 -6.78 8.48
N ILE A 390 -45.18 -5.57 8.68
CA ILE A 390 -44.74 -4.69 7.58
C ILE A 390 -43.67 -5.37 6.74
N LEU A 391 -42.69 -6.00 7.41
CA LEU A 391 -41.58 -6.65 6.74
C LEU A 391 -42.03 -7.88 5.94
N LEU A 392 -42.99 -8.65 6.46
CA LEU A 392 -43.62 -9.76 5.72
C LEU A 392 -44.35 -9.24 4.46
N ILE A 393 -45.12 -8.16 4.58
CA ILE A 393 -45.81 -7.53 3.43
C ILE A 393 -44.80 -7.09 2.38
N CYS A 394 -43.71 -6.42 2.77
CA CYS A 394 -42.66 -5.99 1.83
C CYS A 394 -41.95 -7.18 1.17
N THR A 395 -41.72 -8.27 1.89
CA THR A 395 -41.09 -9.50 1.38
C THR A 395 -41.99 -10.17 0.32
N ILE A 396 -43.28 -10.31 0.60
CA ILE A 396 -44.27 -10.84 -0.34
C ILE A 396 -44.38 -9.90 -1.55
N TRP A 397 -44.43 -8.59 -1.32
CA TRP A 397 -44.48 -7.59 -2.40
C TRP A 397 -43.26 -7.71 -3.32
N GLN A 398 -42.06 -7.86 -2.77
CA GLN A 398 -40.84 -8.06 -3.56
C GLN A 398 -40.85 -9.38 -4.34
N TRP A 399 -41.28 -10.48 -3.72
CA TRP A 399 -41.43 -11.77 -4.41
C TRP A 399 -42.33 -11.65 -5.64
N ILE A 400 -43.49 -11.01 -5.49
CA ILE A 400 -44.46 -10.82 -6.58
C ILE A 400 -43.87 -9.96 -7.70
N MET A 401 -43.16 -8.87 -7.35
CA MET A 401 -42.55 -7.99 -8.35
C MET A 401 -41.45 -8.69 -9.16
N ILE A 402 -40.62 -9.51 -8.49
CA ILE A 402 -39.60 -10.33 -9.16
C ILE A 402 -40.28 -11.31 -10.13
N GLY A 403 -41.31 -12.03 -9.69
CA GLY A 403 -42.04 -12.97 -10.55
C GLY A 403 -42.64 -12.33 -11.81
N ARG A 404 -43.16 -11.10 -11.70
CA ARG A 404 -43.83 -10.40 -12.83
C ARG A 404 -42.87 -9.73 -13.80
N HIS A 405 -41.71 -9.26 -13.35
CA HIS A 405 -40.84 -8.37 -14.13
C HIS A 405 -39.44 -8.92 -14.45
N ASN A 406 -39.09 -10.14 -14.00
CA ASN A 406 -37.75 -10.74 -14.17
C ASN A 406 -37.22 -10.71 -15.62
N LYS A 407 -38.06 -11.03 -16.61
CA LYS A 407 -37.62 -11.15 -18.02
C LYS A 407 -37.17 -9.83 -18.65
N ASN A 408 -37.56 -8.68 -18.08
CA ASN A 408 -37.37 -7.36 -18.69
C ASN A 408 -36.19 -6.57 -18.09
N ILE A 409 -35.32 -7.21 -17.31
CA ILE A 409 -34.29 -6.54 -16.50
C ILE A 409 -32.91 -7.16 -16.75
N PRO A 410 -31.81 -6.38 -16.68
CA PRO A 410 -30.45 -6.92 -16.83
C PRO A 410 -30.13 -8.06 -15.85
N ARG A 411 -29.33 -9.04 -16.29
CA ARG A 411 -28.94 -10.19 -15.44
C ARG A 411 -28.24 -9.79 -14.14
N SER A 412 -27.45 -8.72 -14.14
CA SER A 412 -26.83 -8.17 -12.94
C SER A 412 -27.84 -7.72 -11.89
N ASP A 413 -28.93 -7.09 -12.33
CA ASP A 413 -29.95 -6.53 -11.44
C ASP A 413 -30.85 -7.64 -10.92
N MET A 414 -31.08 -8.67 -11.73
CA MET A 414 -31.73 -9.90 -11.27
C MET A 414 -30.95 -10.56 -10.14
N PHE A 415 -29.63 -10.66 -10.25
CA PHE A 415 -28.80 -11.19 -9.17
C PHE A 415 -28.95 -10.39 -7.86
N TYR A 416 -28.85 -9.06 -7.92
CA TYR A 416 -28.99 -8.21 -6.72
C TYR A 416 -30.40 -8.28 -6.11
N THR A 417 -31.42 -8.41 -6.93
CA THR A 417 -32.82 -8.46 -6.46
C THR A 417 -33.16 -9.80 -5.82
N TYR A 418 -32.57 -10.92 -6.29
CA TYR A 418 -32.65 -12.20 -5.59
C TYR A 418 -31.89 -12.20 -4.26
N ILE A 419 -30.68 -11.62 -4.20
CA ILE A 419 -29.98 -11.47 -2.91
C ILE A 419 -30.82 -10.61 -1.96
N SER A 420 -31.38 -9.51 -2.47
CA SER A 420 -32.27 -8.65 -1.69
C SER A 420 -33.45 -9.45 -1.13
N LEU A 421 -34.11 -10.28 -1.94
CA LEU A 421 -35.19 -11.14 -1.48
C LEU A 421 -34.72 -12.10 -0.37
N GLY A 422 -33.52 -12.68 -0.51
CA GLY A 422 -32.90 -13.50 0.54
C GLY A 422 -32.69 -12.74 1.84
N VAL A 423 -32.21 -11.49 1.77
CA VAL A 423 -32.06 -10.61 2.95
C VAL A 423 -33.42 -10.29 3.58
N PHE A 424 -34.46 -10.03 2.78
CA PHE A 424 -35.81 -9.78 3.27
C PHE A 424 -36.42 -11.00 3.99
N ILE A 425 -36.22 -12.20 3.42
CA ILE A 425 -36.65 -13.46 4.06
C ILE A 425 -35.91 -13.66 5.38
N PHE A 426 -34.58 -13.53 5.37
CA PHE A 426 -33.76 -13.65 6.57
C PHE A 426 -34.19 -12.64 7.65
N SER A 427 -34.40 -11.39 7.26
CA SER A 427 -34.84 -10.33 8.18
C SER A 427 -36.24 -10.60 8.73
N THR A 428 -37.16 -11.13 7.91
CA THR A 428 -38.49 -11.56 8.36
C THR A 428 -38.39 -12.66 9.42
N VAL A 429 -37.57 -13.68 9.15
CA VAL A 429 -37.36 -14.80 10.08
C VAL A 429 -36.75 -14.30 11.40
N MET A 430 -35.71 -13.47 11.34
CA MET A 430 -35.06 -12.90 12.54
C MET A 430 -36.01 -12.03 13.35
N SER A 431 -36.82 -11.22 12.66
CA SER A 431 -37.85 -10.38 13.28
C SER A 431 -38.90 -11.22 14.02
N TRP A 432 -39.33 -12.35 13.44
CA TRP A 432 -40.28 -13.27 14.06
C TRP A 432 -39.69 -14.08 15.22
N ALA A 433 -38.38 -14.37 15.16
CA ALA A 433 -37.66 -15.04 16.23
C ALA A 433 -37.43 -14.14 17.48
N GLY A 434 -37.76 -12.85 17.41
CA GLY A 434 -37.59 -11.90 18.51
C GLY A 434 -36.40 -10.93 18.35
N TYR A 435 -35.65 -11.02 17.24
CA TYR A 435 -34.50 -10.16 16.93
C TYR A 435 -34.87 -9.07 15.92
N THR A 436 -35.88 -8.27 16.25
CA THR A 436 -36.45 -7.21 15.37
C THR A 436 -35.44 -6.11 15.06
N LEU A 437 -34.69 -5.61 16.04
CA LEU A 437 -33.65 -4.59 15.84
C LEU A 437 -32.51 -5.10 14.97
N MET A 438 -32.11 -6.36 15.13
CA MET A 438 -31.12 -6.99 14.26
C MET A 438 -31.63 -7.09 12.82
N ALA A 439 -32.91 -7.45 12.63
CA ALA A 439 -33.54 -7.46 11.31
C ALA A 439 -33.54 -6.07 10.66
N VAL A 440 -33.86 -5.02 11.43
CA VAL A 440 -33.76 -3.62 10.96
C VAL A 440 -32.33 -3.28 10.53
N GLN A 441 -31.34 -3.62 11.36
CA GLN A 441 -29.92 -3.34 11.09
C GLN A 441 -29.44 -4.02 9.80
N VAL A 442 -29.82 -5.28 9.59
CA VAL A 442 -29.47 -6.06 8.40
C VAL A 442 -30.09 -5.45 7.14
N LEU A 443 -31.31 -4.91 7.22
CA LEU A 443 -31.97 -4.23 6.11
C LEU A 443 -31.29 -2.91 5.75
N ILE A 444 -30.97 -2.06 6.74
CA ILE A 444 -30.24 -0.82 6.47
C ILE A 444 -28.88 -1.15 5.86
N TRP A 445 -28.15 -2.09 6.47
CA TRP A 445 -26.87 -2.55 5.93
C TRP A 445 -26.99 -2.99 4.47
N TRP A 446 -27.99 -3.79 4.14
CA TRP A 446 -28.21 -4.23 2.77
C TRP A 446 -28.58 -3.10 1.82
N ILE A 447 -29.42 -2.15 2.24
CA ILE A 447 -29.74 -0.96 1.45
C ILE A 447 -28.47 -0.16 1.15
N MET A 448 -27.65 0.11 2.18
CA MET A 448 -26.36 0.80 2.05
C MET A 448 -25.42 0.05 1.12
N GLN A 449 -25.23 -1.26 1.33
CA GLN A 449 -24.36 -2.09 0.50
C GLN A 449 -24.83 -2.13 -0.96
N LEU A 450 -26.13 -2.24 -1.18
CA LEU A 450 -26.71 -2.19 -2.51
C LEU A 450 -26.43 -0.83 -3.16
N THR A 451 -26.57 0.29 -2.44
CA THR A 451 -26.25 1.61 -3.00
C THR A 451 -24.79 1.69 -3.45
N CYS A 452 -23.85 1.18 -2.66
CA CYS A 452 -22.43 1.13 -3.03
C CYS A 452 -22.18 0.22 -4.23
N ILE A 453 -22.81 -0.95 -4.29
CA ILE A 453 -22.69 -1.86 -5.44
C ILE A 453 -23.24 -1.20 -6.71
N LEU A 454 -24.38 -0.51 -6.60
CA LEU A 454 -25.04 0.18 -7.71
C LEU A 454 -24.20 1.36 -8.22
N THR A 455 -23.53 2.12 -7.34
CA THR A 455 -22.61 3.19 -7.75
C THR A 455 -21.37 2.64 -8.43
N ILE A 456 -20.72 1.64 -7.85
CA ILE A 456 -19.53 1.01 -8.43
C ILE A 456 -19.85 0.39 -9.79
N THR A 457 -21.00 -0.28 -9.92
CA THR A 457 -21.46 -0.85 -11.20
C THR A 457 -21.71 0.24 -12.25
N CYS A 458 -22.28 1.38 -11.83
CA CYS A 458 -22.50 2.53 -12.71
C CYS A 458 -21.18 3.11 -13.23
N ILE A 459 -20.22 3.36 -12.33
CA ILE A 459 -18.88 3.86 -12.68
C ILE A 459 -18.15 2.86 -13.57
N ARG A 460 -18.26 1.56 -13.29
CA ARG A 460 -17.67 0.49 -14.10
C ARG A 460 -18.21 0.48 -15.52
N LEU A 461 -19.52 0.66 -15.69
CA LEU A 461 -20.15 0.72 -17.02
C LEU A 461 -19.70 1.97 -17.79
N TYR A 462 -19.64 3.12 -17.11
CA TYR A 462 -19.16 4.37 -17.70
C TYR A 462 -17.71 4.25 -18.16
N LEU A 463 -16.82 3.74 -17.31
CA LEU A 463 -15.41 3.50 -17.67
C LEU A 463 -15.29 2.52 -18.84
N LYS A 464 -16.07 1.43 -18.86
CA LYS A 464 -16.07 0.48 -19.97
C LYS A 464 -16.45 1.16 -21.30
N GLN A 465 -17.54 1.93 -21.32
CA GLN A 465 -17.95 2.67 -22.52
C GLN A 465 -16.92 3.72 -22.95
N TYR A 466 -16.29 4.39 -21.99
CA TYR A 466 -15.20 5.33 -22.26
C TYR A 466 -14.01 4.63 -22.93
N GLY A 467 -13.63 3.45 -22.43
CA GLY A 467 -12.56 2.62 -22.99
C GLY A 467 -12.85 2.15 -24.40
N GLU A 468 -14.07 1.68 -24.67
CA GLU A 468 -14.53 1.27 -26.01
C GLU A 468 -14.51 2.45 -26.99
N ARG A 469 -15.02 3.62 -26.60
CA ARG A 469 -15.05 4.83 -27.47
C ARG A 469 -13.66 5.33 -27.85
N HIS A 470 -12.69 5.23 -26.95
CA HIS A 470 -11.32 5.70 -27.19
C HIS A 470 -10.39 4.59 -27.68
N GLY A 471 -10.90 3.38 -27.93
CA GLY A 471 -10.13 2.23 -28.39
C GLY A 471 -8.98 1.86 -27.45
N LEU A 472 -9.14 2.06 -26.14
CA LEU A 472 -8.05 1.92 -25.16
C LEU A 472 -7.50 0.48 -25.09
N ASP A 473 -8.28 -0.53 -25.48
CA ASP A 473 -7.82 -1.92 -25.45
C ASP A 473 -6.73 -2.22 -26.50
N GLN A 474 -6.62 -1.40 -27.55
CA GLN A 474 -5.63 -1.57 -28.62
C GLN A 474 -4.41 -0.65 -28.48
N LYS A 475 -4.44 0.31 -27.54
CA LYS A 475 -3.37 1.31 -27.35
C LYS A 475 -2.25 0.77 -26.45
N PRO A 476 -1.01 1.25 -26.63
CA PRO A 476 0.12 0.84 -25.81
C PRO A 476 -0.08 1.20 -24.34
N VAL A 477 0.60 0.48 -23.45
CA VAL A 477 0.45 0.60 -21.99
C VAL A 477 0.76 2.00 -21.45
N THR A 478 1.65 2.74 -22.11
CA THR A 478 2.02 4.11 -21.73
C THR A 478 0.85 5.10 -21.74
N GLN A 479 -0.21 4.83 -22.52
CA GLN A 479 -1.40 5.67 -22.55
C GLN A 479 -2.58 5.07 -21.78
N THR A 480 -2.53 3.76 -21.50
CA THR A 480 -3.66 3.02 -20.91
C THR A 480 -3.46 2.70 -19.43
N TRP A 481 -2.28 2.95 -18.86
CA TRP A 481 -1.95 2.64 -17.46
C TRP A 481 -2.97 3.22 -16.48
N PHE A 482 -3.37 4.49 -16.64
CA PHE A 482 -4.31 5.14 -15.72
C PHE A 482 -5.71 4.52 -15.80
N TYR A 483 -6.20 4.28 -17.02
CA TYR A 483 -7.47 3.59 -17.24
C TYR A 483 -7.46 2.17 -16.64
N ARG A 484 -6.37 1.42 -16.85
CA ARG A 484 -6.21 0.07 -16.29
C ARG A 484 -6.12 0.10 -14.76
N LEU A 485 -5.45 1.10 -14.17
CA LEU A 485 -5.39 1.30 -12.72
C LEU A 485 -6.80 1.53 -12.16
N LEU A 486 -7.56 2.46 -12.76
CA LEU A 486 -8.94 2.72 -12.34
C LEU A 486 -9.81 1.46 -12.47
N TYR A 487 -9.74 0.77 -13.61
CA TYR A 487 -10.62 -0.35 -13.91
C TYR A 487 -10.26 -1.64 -13.17
N GLN A 488 -8.97 -1.97 -13.04
CA GLN A 488 -8.48 -3.24 -12.47
C GLN A 488 -8.10 -3.15 -10.99
N VAL A 489 -7.79 -1.96 -10.47
CA VAL A 489 -7.41 -1.77 -9.07
C VAL A 489 -8.49 -0.99 -8.31
N LEU A 490 -8.80 0.24 -8.73
CA LEU A 490 -9.67 1.10 -7.94
C LEU A 490 -11.09 0.54 -7.82
N LEU A 491 -11.70 0.04 -8.92
CA LEU A 491 -13.04 -0.54 -8.87
C LEU A 491 -13.14 -1.78 -7.97
N PRO A 492 -12.24 -2.79 -8.05
CA PRO A 492 -12.30 -3.90 -7.11
C PRO A 492 -11.95 -3.51 -5.67
N VAL A 493 -10.98 -2.64 -5.45
CA VAL A 493 -10.62 -2.14 -4.10
C VAL A 493 -11.81 -1.42 -3.46
N THR A 494 -12.47 -0.52 -4.19
CA THR A 494 -13.68 0.14 -3.71
C THR A 494 -14.83 -0.84 -3.48
N SER A 495 -14.91 -1.94 -4.24
CA SER A 495 -15.91 -3.00 -3.97
C SER A 495 -15.66 -3.74 -2.67
N VAL A 496 -14.39 -4.03 -2.32
CA VAL A 496 -14.06 -4.65 -1.02
C VAL A 496 -14.31 -3.65 0.11
N ALA A 497 -13.83 -2.40 -0.06
CA ALA A 497 -14.04 -1.33 0.91
C ALA A 497 -15.54 -1.01 1.14
N SER A 498 -16.38 -1.17 0.10
CA SER A 498 -17.82 -0.93 0.21
C SER A 498 -18.50 -1.76 1.27
N VAL A 499 -18.05 -3.01 1.48
CA VAL A 499 -18.64 -3.91 2.49
C VAL A 499 -18.40 -3.37 3.89
N MET A 500 -17.18 -2.91 4.19
CA MET A 500 -16.87 -2.32 5.49
C MET A 500 -17.57 -0.97 5.66
N LEU A 501 -17.56 -0.13 4.62
CA LEU A 501 -18.21 1.18 4.61
C LEU A 501 -19.72 1.06 4.84
N SER A 502 -20.39 0.10 4.20
CA SER A 502 -21.84 -0.07 4.35
C SER A 502 -22.24 -0.56 5.74
N ILE A 503 -21.46 -1.44 6.37
CA ILE A 503 -21.69 -1.88 7.75
C ILE A 503 -21.44 -0.70 8.70
N TYR A 504 -20.36 0.06 8.50
CA TYR A 504 -20.08 1.27 9.29
C TYR A 504 -21.23 2.28 9.19
N TRP A 505 -21.64 2.62 7.98
CA TRP A 505 -22.68 3.62 7.75
C TRP A 505 -24.04 3.17 8.27
N ALA A 506 -24.38 1.89 8.12
CA ALA A 506 -25.60 1.34 8.72
C ALA A 506 -25.57 1.36 10.26
N ALA A 507 -24.41 1.15 10.89
CA ALA A 507 -24.26 1.27 12.34
C ALA A 507 -24.36 2.72 12.80
N ASP A 508 -23.85 3.65 11.99
CA ASP A 508 -23.87 5.09 12.25
C ASP A 508 -25.29 5.66 12.30
N VAL A 509 -26.22 5.18 11.45
CA VAL A 509 -27.66 5.55 11.51
C VAL A 509 -28.28 5.33 12.91
N PHE A 510 -27.72 4.39 13.69
CA PHE A 510 -28.14 4.11 15.07
C PHE A 510 -27.16 4.59 16.15
N ASN A 511 -26.14 5.37 15.77
CA ASN A 511 -25.03 5.82 16.62
C ASN A 511 -24.25 4.66 17.27
N LEU A 512 -24.04 3.59 16.49
CA LEU A 512 -23.28 2.39 16.88
C LEU A 512 -21.96 2.26 16.07
N SER A 513 -21.52 3.34 15.41
CA SER A 513 -20.31 3.37 14.56
C SER A 513 -19.04 3.02 15.33
N ASP A 514 -18.92 3.44 16.59
CA ASP A 514 -17.77 3.09 17.45
C ASP A 514 -17.67 1.59 17.74
N LEU A 515 -18.80 0.93 17.98
CA LEU A 515 -18.85 -0.53 18.17
C LEU A 515 -18.43 -1.25 16.88
N CYS A 516 -18.87 -0.73 15.74
CA CYS A 516 -18.50 -1.25 14.43
C CYS A 516 -16.98 -1.13 14.19
N TRP A 517 -16.40 0.04 14.51
CA TRP A 517 -14.97 0.28 14.38
C TRP A 517 -14.13 -0.63 15.29
N LYS A 518 -14.58 -0.83 16.53
CA LYS A 518 -13.98 -1.81 17.46
C LYS A 518 -14.07 -3.23 16.90
N ALA A 519 -15.22 -3.62 16.34
CA ALA A 519 -15.40 -4.95 15.75
C ALA A 519 -14.52 -5.19 14.52
N PHE A 520 -14.29 -4.18 13.67
CA PHE A 520 -13.41 -4.28 12.51
C PHE A 520 -11.93 -4.45 12.86
N ASN A 521 -11.51 -3.77 13.92
CA ASN A 521 -10.14 -3.85 14.44
C ASN A 521 -9.94 -5.01 15.43
N TYR A 522 -11.02 -5.67 15.86
CA TYR A 522 -10.95 -6.81 16.75
C TYR A 522 -10.15 -7.94 16.10
N LYS A 523 -9.19 -8.47 16.87
CA LYS A 523 -8.33 -9.57 16.44
C LYS A 523 -9.08 -10.87 16.71
N PHE A 524 -9.80 -11.37 15.70
CA PHE A 524 -10.56 -12.62 15.78
C PHE A 524 -9.65 -13.82 16.03
N VAL A 525 -8.43 -13.76 15.50
CA VAL A 525 -7.34 -14.69 15.80
C VAL A 525 -6.24 -13.86 16.43
N ASP A 526 -5.89 -14.16 17.68
CA ASP A 526 -4.77 -13.54 18.40
C ASP A 526 -3.87 -14.66 18.93
N MET A 527 -3.07 -15.23 18.03
CA MET A 527 -2.02 -16.19 18.38
C MET A 527 -0.67 -15.47 18.38
N GLU A 528 0.30 -15.99 19.14
CA GLU A 528 1.65 -15.41 19.25
C GLU A 528 2.30 -15.13 17.89
N ASN A 529 2.00 -15.96 16.89
CA ASN A 529 2.59 -15.89 15.55
C ASN A 529 1.64 -15.38 14.46
N LEU A 530 0.37 -15.08 14.75
CA LEU A 530 -0.63 -14.69 13.74
C LEU A 530 -1.75 -13.86 14.37
N LYS A 531 -1.94 -12.63 13.88
CA LYS A 531 -3.05 -11.76 14.33
C LYS A 531 -3.93 -11.34 13.16
N LEU A 532 -5.18 -11.78 13.17
CA LEU A 532 -6.13 -11.50 12.09
C LEU A 532 -7.27 -10.62 12.56
N SER A 533 -7.44 -9.48 11.88
CA SER A 533 -8.60 -8.60 11.98
C SER A 533 -9.34 -8.57 10.64
N LEU A 534 -10.59 -8.09 10.66
CA LEU A 534 -11.36 -7.92 9.41
C LEU A 534 -10.69 -6.91 8.47
N ILE A 535 -10.11 -5.85 9.04
CA ILE A 535 -9.37 -4.84 8.27
C ILE A 535 -8.12 -5.42 7.65
N SER A 536 -7.33 -6.23 8.38
CA SER A 536 -6.10 -6.81 7.81
C SER A 536 -6.41 -7.73 6.63
N MET A 537 -7.46 -8.55 6.74
CA MET A 537 -7.95 -9.38 5.62
C MET A 537 -8.41 -8.53 4.43
N ALA A 538 -9.19 -7.47 4.67
CA ALA A 538 -9.65 -6.58 3.61
C ALA A 538 -8.48 -5.90 2.88
N ILE A 539 -7.46 -5.44 3.61
CA ILE A 539 -6.25 -4.84 3.02
C ILE A 539 -5.49 -5.86 2.17
N VAL A 540 -5.33 -7.11 2.63
CA VAL A 540 -4.65 -8.17 1.86
C VAL A 540 -5.37 -8.45 0.53
N VAL A 541 -6.72 -8.51 0.54
CA VAL A 541 -7.52 -8.65 -0.68
C VAL A 541 -7.37 -7.43 -1.60
N CYS A 542 -7.37 -6.21 -1.06
CA CYS A 542 -7.13 -4.99 -1.83
C CYS A 542 -5.74 -4.99 -2.48
N LEU A 543 -4.71 -5.42 -1.75
CA LEU A 543 -3.35 -5.54 -2.28
C LEU A 543 -3.27 -6.58 -3.39
N TRP A 544 -4.03 -7.67 -3.33
CA TRP A 544 -4.07 -8.66 -4.41
C TRP A 544 -4.43 -8.04 -5.76
N PHE A 545 -5.42 -7.13 -5.81
CA PHE A 545 -5.78 -6.41 -7.03
C PHE A 545 -4.67 -5.48 -7.50
N PHE A 546 -4.01 -4.77 -6.58
CA PHE A 546 -2.88 -3.91 -6.89
C PHE A 546 -1.70 -4.70 -7.48
N PHE A 547 -1.28 -5.78 -6.83
CA PHE A 547 -0.18 -6.62 -7.31
C PHE A 547 -0.52 -7.35 -8.61
N SER A 548 -1.78 -7.76 -8.82
CA SER A 548 -2.26 -8.29 -10.10
C SER A 548 -2.11 -7.28 -11.25
N TYR A 549 -2.42 -6.00 -10.99
CA TYR A 549 -2.21 -4.92 -11.95
C TYR A 549 -0.72 -4.66 -12.21
N VAL A 550 0.12 -4.62 -11.17
CA VAL A 550 1.58 -4.47 -11.30
C VAL A 550 2.14 -5.61 -12.15
N SER A 551 1.76 -6.86 -11.88
CA SER A 551 2.22 -8.04 -12.63
C SER A 551 1.91 -7.92 -14.12
N LYS A 552 0.65 -7.59 -14.48
CA LYS A 552 0.23 -7.44 -15.89
C LYS A 552 0.93 -6.26 -16.58
N THR A 553 1.05 -5.13 -15.89
CA THR A 553 1.63 -3.91 -16.43
C THR A 553 3.13 -4.05 -16.66
N SER A 554 3.86 -4.63 -15.70
CA SER A 554 5.28 -4.94 -15.84
C SER A 554 5.54 -5.93 -16.97
N LEU A 555 4.68 -6.93 -17.15
CA LEU A 555 4.78 -7.88 -18.26
C LEU A 555 4.62 -7.21 -19.62
N ASP A 556 3.60 -6.37 -19.77
CA ASP A 556 3.34 -5.70 -21.04
C ASP A 556 4.43 -4.66 -21.37
N PHE A 557 4.99 -3.99 -20.37
CA PHE A 557 6.15 -3.11 -20.55
C PHE A 557 7.39 -3.89 -21.00
N LEU A 558 7.64 -5.06 -20.39
CA LEU A 558 8.72 -5.95 -20.80
C LEU A 558 8.56 -6.46 -22.24
N ARG A 559 7.34 -6.88 -22.61
CA ARG A 559 7.00 -7.26 -23.99
C ARG A 559 7.24 -6.14 -24.97
N MET A 560 6.82 -4.92 -24.63
CA MET A 560 7.06 -3.74 -25.46
C MET A 560 8.56 -3.50 -25.65
N HIS A 561 9.36 -3.61 -24.58
CA HIS A 561 10.81 -3.46 -24.64
C HIS A 561 11.47 -4.51 -25.55
N PHE A 562 11.13 -5.80 -25.38
CA PHE A 562 11.70 -6.86 -26.22
C PHE A 562 11.26 -6.79 -27.68
N LYS A 563 10.02 -6.37 -27.95
CA LYS A 563 9.54 -6.18 -29.33
C LYS A 563 10.30 -5.08 -30.07
N HIS A 564 10.75 -4.03 -29.37
CA HIS A 564 11.58 -2.98 -29.95
C HIS A 564 13.03 -3.41 -30.16
N ALA A 565 13.56 -4.29 -29.29
CA ALA A 565 14.92 -4.77 -29.39
C ALA A 565 15.10 -5.83 -30.47
N ASP A 566 14.22 -6.85 -30.50
CA ASP A 566 14.34 -7.97 -31.44
C ASP A 566 13.03 -8.77 -31.54
N ALA A 567 12.29 -8.59 -32.64
CA ALA A 567 10.94 -9.13 -32.80
C ALA A 567 10.89 -10.66 -32.93
N SER A 568 11.95 -11.29 -33.45
CA SER A 568 12.02 -12.75 -33.64
C SER A 568 12.17 -13.52 -32.33
N THR A 569 12.88 -12.93 -31.37
CA THR A 569 13.16 -13.54 -30.05
C THR A 569 12.23 -13.03 -28.93
N ALA A 570 11.39 -12.03 -29.22
CA ALA A 570 10.58 -11.32 -28.23
C ALA A 570 9.60 -12.24 -27.47
N GLU A 571 8.90 -13.14 -28.15
CA GLU A 571 7.92 -14.03 -27.51
C GLU A 571 8.60 -14.97 -26.50
N SER A 572 9.69 -15.63 -26.91
CA SER A 572 10.46 -16.53 -26.03
C SER A 572 11.04 -15.81 -24.80
N ARG A 573 11.65 -14.63 -25.00
CA ARG A 573 12.18 -13.81 -23.88
C ARG A 573 11.07 -13.28 -22.97
N SER A 574 9.91 -12.96 -23.52
CA SER A 574 8.77 -12.48 -22.73
C SER A 574 8.17 -13.58 -21.85
N VAL A 575 8.19 -14.85 -22.28
CA VAL A 575 7.74 -15.99 -21.49
C VAL A 575 8.66 -16.22 -20.28
N MET A 576 9.98 -16.17 -20.48
CA MET A 576 10.93 -16.26 -19.37
C MET A 576 10.76 -15.09 -18.38
N GLY A 577 10.67 -13.87 -18.90
CA GLY A 577 10.42 -12.67 -18.09
C GLY A 577 9.10 -12.70 -17.33
N ARG A 578 8.07 -13.36 -17.88
CA ARG A 578 6.79 -13.57 -17.20
C ARG A 578 6.95 -14.31 -15.89
N ASN A 579 7.65 -15.44 -15.90
CA ASN A 579 7.82 -16.27 -14.72
C ASN A 579 8.59 -15.51 -13.63
N VAL A 580 9.67 -14.82 -14.00
CA VAL A 580 10.48 -14.03 -13.05
C VAL A 580 9.66 -12.89 -12.44
N ILE A 581 8.97 -12.09 -13.27
CA ILE A 581 8.13 -10.99 -12.78
C ILE A 581 7.00 -11.53 -11.90
N GLN A 582 6.34 -12.62 -12.29
CA GLN A 582 5.27 -13.20 -11.49
C GLN A 582 5.78 -13.70 -10.13
N VAL A 583 6.92 -14.39 -10.08
CA VAL A 583 7.52 -14.83 -8.80
C VAL A 583 7.88 -13.63 -7.92
N LEU A 584 8.50 -12.58 -8.48
CA LEU A 584 8.86 -11.39 -7.71
C LEU A 584 7.64 -10.63 -7.19
N VAL A 585 6.65 -10.38 -8.06
CA VAL A 585 5.45 -9.59 -7.72
C VAL A 585 4.55 -10.35 -6.75
N TRP A 586 4.28 -11.64 -6.99
CA TRP A 586 3.47 -12.44 -6.07
C TRP A 586 4.21 -12.80 -4.78
N GLY A 587 5.54 -12.98 -4.84
CA GLY A 587 6.38 -13.12 -3.65
C GLY A 587 6.33 -11.87 -2.78
N ALA A 588 6.44 -10.68 -3.37
CA ALA A 588 6.29 -9.42 -2.65
C ALA A 588 4.89 -9.25 -2.03
N TRP A 589 3.82 -9.55 -2.78
CA TRP A 589 2.47 -9.57 -2.23
C TRP A 589 2.34 -10.51 -1.03
N PHE A 590 2.88 -11.72 -1.13
CA PHE A 590 2.84 -12.72 -0.07
C PHE A 590 3.55 -12.22 1.19
N ILE A 591 4.79 -11.73 1.08
CA ILE A 591 5.55 -11.21 2.23
C ILE A 591 4.85 -10.00 2.87
N ILE A 592 4.37 -9.05 2.07
CA ILE A 592 3.65 -7.88 2.60
C ILE A 592 2.35 -8.30 3.29
N SER A 593 1.64 -9.30 2.74
CA SER A 593 0.42 -9.83 3.35
C SER A 593 0.69 -10.48 4.71
N LEU A 594 1.78 -11.25 4.83
CA LEU A 594 2.20 -11.82 6.12
C LEU A 594 2.54 -10.73 7.15
N THR A 595 3.21 -9.65 6.74
CA THR A 595 3.50 -8.51 7.62
C THR A 595 2.23 -7.82 8.10
N ILE A 596 1.23 -7.62 7.23
CA ILE A 596 -0.05 -6.99 7.59
C ILE A 596 -0.89 -7.87 8.54
N MET A 597 -0.72 -9.19 8.45
CA MET A 597 -1.35 -10.17 9.34
C MET A 597 -0.54 -10.39 10.64
N ASP A 598 0.41 -9.49 10.95
CA ASP A 598 1.32 -9.56 12.11
C ASP A 598 1.95 -10.95 12.28
N VAL A 599 2.31 -11.61 11.16
CA VAL A 599 3.00 -12.90 11.23
C VAL A 599 4.39 -12.68 11.81
N SER A 600 4.77 -13.52 12.79
CA SER A 600 6.04 -13.38 13.48
C SER A 600 7.22 -13.25 12.49
N SER A 601 8.01 -12.20 12.64
CA SER A 601 9.15 -11.94 11.75
C SER A 601 10.19 -13.07 11.82
N THR A 602 10.29 -13.77 12.95
CA THR A 602 11.18 -14.93 13.14
C THR A 602 10.92 -16.04 12.12
N TRP A 603 9.66 -16.45 11.93
CA TRP A 603 9.31 -17.49 10.96
C TRP A 603 9.60 -17.07 9.51
N ILE A 604 9.34 -15.81 9.18
CA ILE A 604 9.65 -15.25 7.85
C ILE A 604 11.15 -15.30 7.60
N VAL A 605 11.97 -14.93 8.59
CA VAL A 605 13.44 -14.97 8.49
C VAL A 605 13.95 -16.40 8.33
N VAL A 606 13.42 -17.37 9.10
CA VAL A 606 13.82 -18.78 9.01
C VAL A 606 13.49 -19.36 7.63
N ILE A 607 12.26 -19.17 7.14
CA ILE A 607 11.84 -19.67 5.83
C ILE A 607 12.63 -18.99 4.71
N SER A 608 12.84 -17.68 4.80
CA SER A 608 13.64 -16.92 3.82
C SER A 608 15.10 -17.37 3.82
N GLY A 609 15.67 -17.67 4.99
CA GLY A 609 17.01 -18.23 5.13
C GLY A 609 17.14 -19.61 4.48
N GLY A 610 16.17 -20.50 4.70
CA GLY A 610 16.10 -21.81 4.06
C GLY A 610 15.96 -21.72 2.53
N LEU A 611 15.02 -20.90 2.05
CA LEU A 611 14.84 -20.64 0.61
C LEU A 611 16.08 -20.04 -0.04
N SER A 612 16.70 -19.04 0.59
CA SER A 612 17.93 -18.41 0.10
C SER A 612 19.07 -19.42 -0.02
N THR A 613 19.23 -20.28 1.00
CA THR A 613 20.22 -21.34 0.99
C THR A 613 19.95 -22.36 -0.13
N GLY A 614 18.70 -22.81 -0.28
CA GLY A 614 18.30 -23.74 -1.35
C GLY A 614 18.52 -23.17 -2.76
N ILE A 615 18.15 -21.90 -2.99
CA ILE A 615 18.40 -21.20 -4.26
C ILE A 615 19.91 -21.06 -4.49
N GLY A 616 20.69 -20.72 -3.46
CA GLY A 616 22.14 -20.63 -3.54
C GLY A 616 22.79 -21.94 -3.98
N PHE A 617 22.36 -23.08 -3.41
CA PHE A 617 22.81 -24.39 -3.83
C PHE A 617 22.40 -24.74 -5.27
N ALA A 618 21.16 -24.45 -5.67
CA ALA A 618 20.69 -24.70 -7.03
C ALA A 618 21.39 -23.84 -8.10
N MET A 619 21.82 -22.64 -7.73
CA MET A 619 22.54 -21.71 -8.61
C MET A 619 24.06 -21.91 -8.60
N LYS A 620 24.60 -22.80 -7.75
CA LYS A 620 26.04 -22.99 -7.57
C LYS A 620 26.78 -23.17 -8.90
N ASP A 621 26.36 -24.14 -9.71
CA ASP A 621 27.04 -24.48 -10.97
C ASP A 621 26.93 -23.35 -12.01
N ILE A 622 25.82 -22.58 -11.99
CA ILE A 622 25.62 -21.45 -12.90
C ILE A 622 26.61 -20.33 -12.54
N ILE A 623 26.71 -19.98 -11.26
CA ILE A 623 27.63 -18.95 -10.77
C ILE A 623 29.07 -19.36 -11.03
N GLU A 624 29.40 -20.64 -10.83
CA GLU A 624 30.72 -21.20 -11.12
C GLU A 624 31.09 -21.04 -12.60
N ASN A 625 30.17 -21.37 -13.51
CA ASN A 625 30.38 -21.17 -14.95
C ASN A 625 30.58 -19.69 -15.33
N ILE A 626 29.82 -18.76 -14.72
CA ILE A 626 29.98 -17.32 -14.94
C ILE A 626 31.35 -16.83 -14.48
N TYR A 627 31.76 -17.23 -13.28
CA TYR A 627 33.06 -16.86 -12.71
C TYR A 627 34.23 -17.34 -13.59
N TYR A 628 34.19 -18.59 -14.05
CA TYR A 628 35.20 -19.09 -14.99
C TYR A 628 35.11 -18.44 -16.36
N GLY A 629 33.92 -18.09 -16.85
CA GLY A 629 33.74 -17.34 -18.08
C GLY A 629 34.46 -15.98 -18.05
N ILE A 630 34.24 -15.20 -16.98
CA ILE A 630 34.94 -13.92 -16.76
C ILE A 630 36.45 -14.14 -16.71
N THR A 631 36.90 -15.18 -16.01
CA THR A 631 38.33 -15.52 -15.88
C THR A 631 38.96 -15.91 -17.23
N LEU A 632 38.25 -16.65 -18.08
CA LEU A 632 38.69 -17.01 -19.42
C LEU A 632 38.80 -15.77 -20.31
N MET A 633 37.76 -14.92 -20.30
CA MET A 633 37.71 -13.64 -21.02
C MET A 633 38.84 -12.68 -20.59
N ALA A 634 39.25 -12.73 -19.32
CA ALA A 634 40.34 -11.90 -18.77
C ALA A 634 41.73 -12.24 -19.35
N GLY A 635 41.86 -13.28 -20.18
CA GLY A 635 43.05 -13.48 -21.02
C GLY A 635 43.76 -14.82 -20.88
N ARG A 636 43.15 -15.85 -20.28
CA ARG A 636 43.71 -17.21 -20.31
C ARG A 636 43.60 -17.87 -21.68
N ILE A 637 42.51 -17.61 -22.39
CA ILE A 637 42.26 -18.05 -23.76
C ILE A 637 41.77 -16.85 -24.56
N LYS A 638 42.22 -16.69 -25.80
CA LYS A 638 41.73 -15.64 -26.69
C LYS A 638 40.84 -16.23 -27.78
N VAL A 639 39.85 -15.45 -28.22
CA VAL A 639 39.11 -15.77 -29.44
C VAL A 639 40.09 -15.87 -30.60
N GLY A 640 40.06 -16.99 -31.31
CA GLY A 640 40.98 -17.34 -32.38
C GLY A 640 42.09 -18.31 -31.99
N ASP A 641 42.32 -18.60 -30.70
CA ASP A 641 43.30 -19.59 -30.25
C ASP A 641 42.91 -21.01 -30.68
N TRP A 642 43.91 -21.84 -30.96
CA TRP A 642 43.73 -23.28 -31.14
C TRP A 642 43.98 -24.00 -29.82
N ILE A 643 43.00 -24.78 -29.39
CA ILE A 643 43.06 -25.55 -28.16
C ILE A 643 42.75 -27.02 -28.41
N GLU A 644 43.33 -27.88 -27.59
CA GLU A 644 43.04 -29.32 -27.54
C GLU A 644 42.43 -29.63 -26.17
N VAL A 645 41.21 -30.17 -26.18
CA VAL A 645 40.43 -30.53 -24.99
C VAL A 645 39.91 -31.95 -25.18
N ASP A 646 40.19 -32.85 -24.23
CA ASP A 646 39.80 -34.26 -24.30
C ASP A 646 40.16 -34.96 -25.63
N GLY A 647 41.30 -34.57 -26.24
CA GLY A 647 41.79 -35.12 -27.51
C GLY A 647 41.15 -34.51 -28.76
N THR A 648 40.15 -33.64 -28.63
CA THR A 648 39.57 -32.89 -29.75
C THR A 648 40.26 -31.53 -29.91
N MET A 649 40.80 -31.28 -31.10
CA MET A 649 41.46 -30.02 -31.45
C MET A 649 40.50 -29.10 -32.19
N GLY A 650 40.43 -27.83 -31.79
CA GLY A 650 39.58 -26.85 -32.42
C GLY A 650 39.97 -25.40 -32.15
N ARG A 651 39.39 -24.48 -32.92
CA ARG A 651 39.62 -23.05 -32.83
C ARG A 651 38.52 -22.37 -32.03
N VAL A 652 38.89 -21.54 -31.06
CA VAL A 652 37.93 -20.80 -30.22
C VAL A 652 37.25 -19.71 -31.04
N THR A 653 35.93 -19.78 -31.18
CA THR A 653 35.12 -18.85 -31.98
C THR A 653 34.55 -17.73 -31.12
N SER A 654 34.04 -18.06 -29.93
CA SER A 654 33.54 -17.07 -28.97
C SER A 654 33.60 -17.60 -27.54
N ILE A 655 33.71 -16.69 -26.59
CA ILE A 655 33.65 -16.98 -25.15
C ILE A 655 32.44 -16.22 -24.64
N ASN A 656 31.42 -16.93 -24.14
CA ASN A 656 30.23 -16.38 -23.49
C ASN A 656 30.40 -16.48 -21.97
N TYR A 657 29.47 -15.88 -21.21
CA TYR A 657 29.50 -15.94 -19.74
C TYR A 657 29.44 -17.37 -19.20
N THR A 658 28.68 -18.27 -19.82
CA THR A 658 28.50 -19.64 -19.31
C THR A 658 29.21 -20.72 -20.14
N SER A 659 29.58 -20.43 -21.39
CA SER A 659 30.17 -21.40 -22.29
C SER A 659 31.21 -20.80 -23.24
N THR A 660 32.12 -21.65 -23.73
CA THR A 660 33.09 -21.33 -24.77
C THR A 660 32.79 -22.17 -26.01
N ILE A 661 32.67 -21.53 -27.16
CA ILE A 661 32.35 -22.16 -28.44
C ILE A 661 33.64 -22.40 -29.22
N VAL A 662 33.86 -23.64 -29.63
CA VAL A 662 35.06 -24.11 -30.33
C VAL A 662 34.64 -24.79 -31.62
N ASN A 663 35.20 -24.36 -32.75
CA ASN A 663 35.03 -25.03 -34.03
C ASN A 663 36.10 -26.10 -34.17
N SER A 664 35.68 -27.37 -34.19
CA SER A 664 36.54 -28.54 -34.40
C SER A 664 37.20 -28.50 -35.77
N LEU A 665 38.39 -29.11 -35.88
CA LEU A 665 39.06 -29.28 -37.18
C LEU A 665 38.24 -30.12 -38.17
N TYR A 666 37.29 -30.92 -37.66
CA TYR A 666 36.37 -31.74 -38.45
C TYR A 666 35.09 -30.99 -38.89
N GLY A 667 34.96 -29.69 -38.56
CA GLY A 667 33.84 -28.84 -38.98
C GLY A 667 32.66 -28.77 -38.00
N GLU A 668 32.73 -29.46 -36.86
CA GLU A 668 31.70 -29.44 -35.82
C GLU A 668 31.84 -28.18 -34.93
N VAL A 669 30.70 -27.67 -34.42
CA VAL A 669 30.68 -26.59 -33.42
C VAL A 669 30.44 -27.20 -32.05
N ILE A 670 31.47 -27.19 -31.21
CA ILE A 670 31.43 -27.76 -29.86
C ILE A 670 31.29 -26.64 -28.84
N THR A 671 30.33 -26.77 -27.93
CA THR A 671 30.10 -25.80 -26.86
C THR A 671 30.53 -26.42 -25.54
N PHE A 672 31.61 -25.92 -24.96
CA PHE A 672 32.08 -26.34 -23.64
C PHE A 672 31.51 -25.41 -22.57
N GLN A 673 31.03 -25.97 -21.46
CA GLN A 673 30.78 -25.17 -20.27
C GLN A 673 32.10 -24.60 -19.73
N ASN A 674 32.10 -23.34 -19.29
CA ASN A 674 33.33 -22.68 -18.86
C ASN A 674 33.99 -23.38 -17.66
N SER A 675 33.18 -23.89 -16.72
CA SER A 675 33.66 -24.70 -15.60
C SER A 675 34.35 -25.99 -16.05
N GLN A 676 33.79 -26.69 -17.03
CA GLN A 676 34.37 -27.91 -17.56
C GLN A 676 35.69 -27.64 -18.27
N LEU A 677 35.75 -26.57 -19.08
CA LEU A 677 36.97 -26.17 -19.78
C LEU A 677 38.07 -25.71 -18.81
N PHE A 678 37.71 -25.07 -17.71
CA PHE A 678 38.67 -24.59 -16.72
C PHE A 678 39.14 -25.69 -15.75
N THR A 679 38.24 -26.60 -15.38
CA THR A 679 38.54 -27.71 -14.45
C THR A 679 39.34 -28.81 -15.15
N LYS A 680 39.05 -29.08 -16.43
CA LYS A 680 39.83 -30.02 -17.22
C LYS A 680 41.10 -29.34 -17.74
N ASN A 681 42.19 -30.11 -17.82
CA ASN A 681 43.41 -29.64 -18.46
C ASN A 681 43.16 -29.49 -19.96
N TYR A 682 43.33 -28.28 -20.49
CA TYR A 682 43.37 -28.02 -21.93
C TYR A 682 44.78 -27.62 -22.35
N LYS A 683 45.16 -27.96 -23.59
CA LYS A 683 46.42 -27.49 -24.18
C LYS A 683 46.12 -26.32 -25.10
N ASN A 684 46.78 -25.18 -24.90
CA ASN A 684 46.74 -24.07 -25.84
C ASN A 684 47.92 -24.20 -26.81
N LEU A 685 47.61 -24.41 -28.08
CA LEU A 685 48.59 -24.72 -29.12
C LEU A 685 49.16 -23.45 -29.77
N THR A 686 48.45 -22.32 -29.69
CA THR A 686 48.86 -21.04 -30.30
C THR A 686 49.59 -20.09 -29.35
N ARG A 687 49.38 -20.21 -28.03
CA ARG A 687 49.88 -19.23 -27.04
C ARG A 687 51.39 -19.13 -26.90
N ASN A 688 52.14 -20.17 -27.28
CA ASN A 688 53.60 -20.15 -27.28
C ASN A 688 54.12 -19.59 -28.62
N HIS A 689 54.52 -20.47 -29.53
CA HIS A 689 55.03 -20.11 -30.86
C HIS A 689 54.32 -20.85 -32.02
N GLY A 690 53.20 -21.54 -31.75
CA GLY A 690 52.41 -22.27 -32.76
C GLY A 690 52.97 -23.61 -33.24
N TYR A 691 54.19 -23.98 -32.80
CA TYR A 691 54.82 -25.26 -33.14
C TYR A 691 54.77 -26.23 -31.96
N VAL A 692 54.52 -27.51 -32.24
CA VAL A 692 54.54 -28.62 -31.28
C VAL A 692 55.59 -29.65 -31.67
N LEU A 693 56.09 -30.38 -30.67
CA LEU A 693 57.04 -31.46 -30.90
C LEU A 693 56.31 -32.67 -31.49
N ALA A 694 56.64 -33.06 -32.71
CA ALA A 694 56.24 -34.31 -33.32
C ALA A 694 57.36 -35.34 -33.19
N LEU A 695 56.97 -36.55 -32.78
CA LEU A 695 57.83 -37.73 -32.76
C LEU A 695 57.40 -38.63 -33.91
N VAL A 696 58.22 -38.75 -34.94
CA VAL A 696 57.94 -39.59 -36.12
C VAL A 696 58.72 -40.91 -35.98
N PRO A 697 58.05 -42.02 -35.65
CA PRO A 697 58.71 -43.31 -35.47
C PRO A 697 59.04 -43.96 -36.82
N PHE A 698 60.21 -44.60 -36.92
CA PHE A 698 60.58 -45.46 -38.03
C PHE A 698 61.55 -46.55 -37.56
N GLY A 699 61.57 -47.70 -38.25
CA GLY A 699 62.39 -48.85 -37.89
C GLY A 699 63.36 -49.23 -39.02
N VAL A 700 64.55 -49.70 -38.65
CA VAL A 700 65.57 -50.21 -39.59
C VAL A 700 66.05 -51.61 -39.16
N ALA A 701 66.62 -52.39 -40.08
CA ALA A 701 67.02 -53.77 -39.82
C ALA A 701 68.19 -53.84 -38.82
N TYR A 702 68.20 -54.90 -38.00
CA TYR A 702 69.34 -55.22 -37.13
C TYR A 702 70.61 -55.39 -37.96
N GLY A 703 71.72 -54.80 -37.50
CA GLY A 703 72.98 -54.74 -38.24
C GLY A 703 73.17 -53.46 -39.07
N SER A 704 72.14 -52.62 -39.23
CA SER A 704 72.28 -51.30 -39.88
C SER A 704 73.19 -50.36 -39.07
N ASN A 705 74.02 -49.57 -39.76
CA ASN A 705 74.87 -48.58 -39.10
C ASN A 705 74.04 -47.40 -38.58
N VAL A 706 73.74 -47.41 -37.27
CA VAL A 706 72.88 -46.42 -36.59
C VAL A 706 73.31 -44.97 -36.85
N LYS A 707 74.61 -44.66 -36.78
CA LYS A 707 75.10 -43.30 -37.01
C LYS A 707 74.84 -42.85 -38.45
N LYS A 708 75.07 -43.75 -39.42
CA LYS A 708 74.80 -43.47 -40.84
C LYS A 708 73.30 -43.22 -41.08
N VAL A 709 72.42 -43.99 -40.45
CA VAL A 709 70.96 -43.80 -40.55
C VAL A 709 70.55 -42.45 -39.98
N GLN A 710 71.06 -42.08 -38.80
CA GLN A 710 70.80 -40.78 -38.17
C GLN A 710 71.21 -39.62 -39.08
N ASP A 711 72.46 -39.60 -39.54
CA ASP A 711 73.00 -38.51 -40.37
C ASP A 711 72.24 -38.35 -41.69
N VAL A 712 71.90 -39.46 -42.34
CA VAL A 712 71.24 -39.45 -43.65
C VAL A 712 69.79 -38.97 -43.52
N VAL A 713 69.05 -39.46 -42.51
CA VAL A 713 67.67 -39.06 -42.27
C VAL A 713 67.57 -37.60 -41.79
N GLU A 714 68.47 -37.17 -40.89
CA GLU A 714 68.51 -35.78 -40.44
C GLU A 714 68.79 -34.82 -41.60
N LYS A 715 69.74 -35.14 -42.47
CA LYS A 715 70.05 -34.33 -43.67
C LYS A 715 68.88 -34.29 -44.65
N ALA A 716 68.26 -35.44 -44.94
CA ALA A 716 67.16 -35.51 -45.89
C ALA A 716 65.94 -34.70 -45.43
N VAL A 717 65.55 -34.82 -44.16
CA VAL A 717 64.42 -34.06 -43.62
C VAL A 717 64.75 -32.57 -43.48
N THR A 718 66.00 -32.21 -43.17
CA THR A 718 66.43 -30.80 -43.16
C THR A 718 66.38 -30.19 -44.56
N ASN A 719 66.78 -30.94 -45.59
CA ASN A 719 66.77 -30.50 -46.99
C ASN A 719 65.35 -30.41 -47.59
N LEU A 720 64.34 -31.04 -46.98
CA LEU A 720 62.94 -30.93 -47.41
C LEU A 720 62.43 -29.48 -47.33
N HIS A 721 63.04 -28.63 -46.49
CA HIS A 721 62.66 -27.22 -46.27
C HIS A 721 61.14 -27.01 -46.15
N HIS A 722 60.49 -27.91 -45.41
CA HIS A 722 59.04 -27.91 -45.31
C HIS A 722 58.55 -26.63 -44.62
N GLN A 723 57.64 -25.89 -45.27
CA GLN A 723 57.13 -24.58 -44.80
C GLN A 723 56.47 -24.55 -43.40
N TRP A 724 56.12 -25.72 -42.84
CA TRP A 724 55.45 -25.85 -41.53
C TRP A 724 56.34 -26.52 -40.48
N VAL A 725 57.65 -26.61 -40.72
CA VAL A 725 58.67 -27.07 -39.77
C VAL A 725 59.41 -25.84 -39.21
N ASP A 726 59.67 -25.79 -37.90
CA ASP A 726 60.43 -24.70 -37.29
C ASP A 726 61.93 -24.87 -37.56
N ASN A 727 62.42 -24.22 -38.62
CA ASN A 727 63.83 -24.27 -39.05
C ASN A 727 64.82 -23.72 -38.00
N ARG A 728 64.35 -23.06 -36.94
CA ARG A 728 65.22 -22.56 -35.84
C ARG A 728 65.58 -23.64 -34.83
N LYS A 729 64.87 -24.78 -34.83
CA LYS A 729 65.08 -25.88 -33.87
C LYS A 729 65.70 -27.07 -34.58
N ALA A 730 66.69 -27.70 -33.95
CA ALA A 730 67.40 -28.83 -34.54
C ALA A 730 66.47 -30.04 -34.72
N ILE A 731 66.50 -30.61 -35.91
CA ILE A 731 65.90 -31.91 -36.22
C ILE A 731 66.88 -32.98 -35.77
N LYS A 732 66.43 -33.98 -35.00
CA LYS A 732 67.31 -35.02 -34.47
C LYS A 732 66.67 -36.40 -34.53
N VAL A 733 67.41 -37.39 -35.01
CA VAL A 733 67.01 -38.81 -34.96
C VAL A 733 67.58 -39.43 -33.69
N VAL A 734 66.70 -40.03 -32.90
CA VAL A 734 67.08 -40.68 -31.64
C VAL A 734 66.77 -42.15 -31.72
N PHE A 735 67.74 -42.97 -31.33
CA PHE A 735 67.54 -44.39 -31.12
C PHE A 735 66.60 -44.57 -29.93
N THR A 736 65.50 -45.31 -30.07
CA THR A 736 64.51 -45.45 -29.00
C THR A 736 64.52 -46.80 -28.33
N GLU A 737 64.50 -47.89 -29.09
CA GLU A 737 64.40 -49.24 -28.52
C GLU A 737 64.91 -50.30 -29.50
N PHE A 738 65.36 -51.41 -28.93
CA PHE A 738 65.60 -52.67 -29.65
C PHE A 738 64.28 -53.46 -29.66
N ALA A 739 63.57 -53.50 -30.78
CA ALA A 739 62.28 -54.18 -30.92
C ALA A 739 62.44 -55.60 -31.50
N ASP A 740 61.37 -56.39 -31.55
CA ASP A 740 61.43 -57.82 -31.90
C ASP A 740 62.03 -58.13 -33.28
N SER A 741 61.93 -57.21 -34.24
CA SER A 741 62.43 -57.41 -35.62
C SER A 741 63.11 -56.19 -36.23
N SER A 742 63.18 -55.08 -35.49
CA SER A 742 63.76 -53.82 -35.95
C SER A 742 64.47 -53.07 -34.84
N VAL A 743 65.43 -52.24 -35.24
CA VAL A 743 65.93 -51.14 -34.45
C VAL A 743 64.98 -49.95 -34.64
N ASN A 744 64.24 -49.59 -33.59
CA ASN A 744 63.27 -48.49 -33.65
C ASN A 744 63.96 -47.15 -33.32
N MET A 745 63.69 -46.17 -34.16
CA MET A 745 64.17 -44.79 -34.02
C MET A 745 62.98 -43.83 -34.07
N LYS A 746 63.15 -42.64 -33.48
CA LYS A 746 62.20 -41.53 -33.60
C LYS A 746 62.91 -40.29 -34.09
N LEU A 747 62.36 -39.68 -35.12
CA LEU A 747 62.72 -38.33 -35.52
C LEU A 747 61.98 -37.33 -34.62
N ILE A 748 62.74 -36.45 -33.97
CA ILE A 748 62.24 -35.33 -33.16
C ILE A 748 62.25 -34.09 -34.05
N VAL A 749 61.06 -33.55 -34.33
CA VAL A 749 60.89 -32.36 -35.19
C VAL A 749 59.79 -31.46 -34.64
N TRP A 750 60.00 -30.14 -34.70
CA TRP A 750 58.99 -29.16 -34.32
C TRP A 750 58.16 -28.76 -35.55
N VAL A 751 56.86 -29.00 -35.49
CA VAL A 751 55.93 -28.80 -36.61
C VAL A 751 54.76 -27.92 -36.20
N ASP A 752 54.15 -27.22 -37.14
CA ASP A 752 52.94 -26.43 -36.90
C ASP A 752 51.85 -27.32 -36.27
N ALA A 753 51.24 -26.82 -35.19
CA ALA A 753 50.30 -27.60 -34.39
C ALA A 753 49.05 -28.03 -35.17
N VAL A 754 48.57 -27.18 -36.07
CA VAL A 754 47.34 -27.40 -36.85
C VAL A 754 47.62 -28.31 -38.05
N LYS A 755 48.79 -28.15 -38.68
CA LYS A 755 49.18 -28.92 -39.87
C LYS A 755 49.98 -30.19 -39.59
N ARG A 756 50.18 -30.53 -38.32
CA ARG A 756 50.97 -31.68 -37.85
C ARG A 756 50.73 -32.98 -38.65
N ILE A 757 49.48 -33.34 -38.93
CA ILE A 757 49.15 -34.59 -39.64
C ILE A 757 49.75 -34.62 -41.04
N TYR A 758 49.63 -33.52 -41.79
CA TYR A 758 50.16 -33.41 -43.15
C TYR A 758 51.69 -33.41 -43.13
N VAL A 759 52.30 -32.61 -42.26
CA VAL A 759 53.77 -32.52 -42.15
C VAL A 759 54.41 -33.86 -41.77
N VAL A 760 53.81 -34.60 -40.82
CA VAL A 760 54.30 -35.91 -40.42
C VAL A 760 54.21 -36.92 -41.58
N SER A 761 53.13 -36.87 -42.38
CA SER A 761 52.99 -37.71 -43.58
C SER A 761 54.09 -37.45 -44.59
N ASP A 762 54.38 -36.17 -44.87
CA ASP A 762 55.40 -35.76 -45.83
C ASP A 762 56.81 -36.14 -45.35
N ILE A 763 57.09 -35.94 -44.06
CA ILE A 763 58.34 -36.37 -43.42
C ILE A 763 58.50 -37.89 -43.48
N MET A 764 57.44 -38.67 -43.17
CA MET A 764 57.52 -40.13 -43.18
C MET A 764 57.74 -40.67 -44.60
N SER A 765 57.15 -40.02 -45.60
CA SER A 765 57.40 -40.33 -47.03
C SER A 765 58.86 -40.02 -47.43
N CYS A 766 59.40 -38.90 -46.96
CA CYS A 766 60.81 -38.53 -47.17
C CYS A 766 61.77 -39.53 -46.51
N ILE A 767 61.51 -39.94 -45.26
CA ILE A 767 62.29 -40.96 -44.55
C ILE A 767 62.27 -42.27 -45.35
N TYR A 768 61.10 -42.71 -45.81
CA TYR A 768 60.95 -43.95 -46.55
C TYR A 768 61.76 -43.97 -47.85
N GLN A 769 61.70 -42.90 -48.65
CA GLN A 769 62.50 -42.75 -49.87
C GLN A 769 64.00 -42.72 -49.55
N THR A 770 64.39 -41.95 -48.54
CA THR A 770 65.79 -41.79 -48.14
C THR A 770 66.43 -43.11 -47.69
N LEU A 771 65.72 -43.91 -46.90
CA LEU A 771 66.22 -45.21 -46.44
C LEU A 771 66.41 -46.17 -47.62
N ARG A 772 65.46 -46.18 -48.56
CA ARG A 772 65.53 -46.98 -49.78
C ARG A 772 66.74 -46.60 -50.65
N ASP A 773 66.92 -45.30 -50.92
CA ASP A 773 68.00 -44.80 -51.79
C ASP A 773 69.41 -45.05 -51.22
N ASN A 774 69.51 -45.22 -49.90
CA ASN A 774 70.78 -45.50 -49.20
C ASN A 774 71.00 -46.99 -48.90
N GLY A 775 70.13 -47.87 -49.40
CA GLY A 775 70.22 -49.32 -49.19
C GLY A 775 70.02 -49.73 -47.73
N ILE A 776 69.31 -48.92 -46.93
CA ILE A 776 69.00 -49.24 -45.53
C ILE A 776 67.68 -50.04 -45.53
N GLU A 777 67.76 -51.29 -45.09
CA GLU A 777 66.61 -52.20 -45.08
C GLU A 777 65.62 -51.81 -43.98
N ILE A 778 64.33 -51.74 -44.36
CA ILE A 778 63.21 -51.66 -43.44
C ILE A 778 62.71 -53.11 -43.26
N PRO A 779 62.94 -53.73 -42.10
CA PRO A 779 62.77 -55.16 -41.93
C PRO A 779 61.27 -55.50 -41.89
N PHE A 780 60.91 -56.58 -42.57
CA PHE A 780 59.67 -57.30 -42.26
C PHE A 780 59.81 -58.02 -40.91
N PRO A 781 58.71 -58.44 -40.27
CA PRO A 781 58.77 -59.26 -39.05
C PRO A 781 59.67 -60.48 -39.25
N GLN A 782 60.74 -60.58 -38.45
CA GLN A 782 61.74 -61.64 -38.51
C GLN A 782 61.31 -62.81 -37.62
N ARG A 783 61.54 -64.04 -38.08
CA ARG A 783 61.26 -65.26 -37.31
C ARG A 783 62.39 -66.26 -37.52
N ASP A 784 63.03 -66.65 -36.44
CA ASP A 784 63.98 -67.76 -36.47
C ASP A 784 63.21 -69.08 -36.36
N ILE A 785 63.30 -69.90 -37.41
CA ILE A 785 62.66 -71.22 -37.47
C ILE A 785 63.73 -72.29 -37.23
N HIS A 786 63.69 -72.91 -36.06
CA HIS A 786 64.54 -74.06 -35.75
C HIS A 786 63.85 -75.35 -36.21
N MET A 787 64.24 -75.88 -37.38
CA MET A 787 63.79 -77.21 -37.81
C MET A 787 64.62 -78.28 -37.08
N LYS A 788 63.96 -79.14 -36.30
CA LYS A 788 64.56 -80.30 -35.61
C LYS A 788 64.16 -81.59 -36.30
#